data_AF-A0A1G8XVZ0-F1
#
_entry.id   AF-A0A1G8XVZ0-F1
#
_cell.length_a   1.000
_cell.length_b   1.000
_cell.length_c   1.000
_cell.angle_alpha   90.00
_cell.angle_beta   90.00
_cell.angle_gamma   90.00
#
_symmetry.space_group_name_H-M   'P 1'
#
loop_
_entity.id
_entity.type
_entity.pdbx_description
1 polymer ?
#
loop_
_entity_poly.entity_id
_entity_poly.type
_entity_poly.pdbx_seq_one_letter_code
_entity_poly.pdbx_strand_id
1 'polypeptide(L)'
;MKLNNLTLAIGLVVAATSAQAAGPLYTTDGENPQPLKWDTSRGPIPVYTDGGEAFTWNYDGTPFLTIERANEITAHAFQNWSDVPTSTFSAEISGTIEEKLGIADVTGANATEIYTRENGYGFWVLYDTDGSILEEFFGVPKEAVLGIAFPEWTDGNGTIIEATAVMNGWNVWNSDTEGNNVAGVFTHEFGHAINLSHSQVNGSLAYMSYTYSPKYPGVAGCGLDPIHRWDYPAFFGANNASPDIIETMFPFIDHSGQAGAEQSTVEHPDDIAAISNLYPTADYASSTGTITGVLRLKDGKTEYSGINIIARNVNDPIYDAVSDMSGSATQGKLGPDGRFTIRNLTPGEQYVLYLEEITAGGYPTSRTRLVSQAEYWNAAEGTDPLADNACDATPILAEAGVTKEADFYFNGYEKGIQVTPLVSAFIRDMAKGGKRAAGQAGPTAFLWDEKKGYKVLPPEFVPANGALNRNGQKMLVQKDFTGNGIQEAAIWSEQGVTPLGDLNGNSCGGGSVTGVTATSGWALDDKGETAVGLAYKDVDGDGNCQSTYSGEIVPFIWDEKGGMRELDTEGVDWNRTQFVRAHAISGNGEVVLGSNTHQKAVAWVNDGSMIDLHGAFGAYEAYATSQDGSKVALSTRDGVQLWNPARGTSANSLTNIGSLRWCADMPFYFFGYNYCQLLTEEEITGAVGPIPMTVFDMSDDGRVAIGRAGNWRMGLAGGLWVEGIGWMEFADFLKKQGVVEMNSLPINNPISISASGTEIVGGLAGIQYSWKVDLDQAYVCTDGVSEQVGFPGGLREAVAAGAEVGRCEFLEP
;
A
#
# COMPACT_ATOMS: atom_id res chain seq x y z
N MET A 1 -8.66 41.49 -6.78
CA MET A 1 -9.86 41.40 -5.91
C MET A 1 -9.41 40.74 -4.62
N LYS A 2 -9.70 41.29 -3.42
CA LYS A 2 -9.09 40.75 -2.19
C LYS A 2 -9.59 39.33 -1.91
N LEU A 3 -8.65 38.40 -1.74
CA LEU A 3 -8.91 37.01 -1.36
C LEU A 3 -9.22 36.95 0.14
N ASN A 4 -10.49 37.11 0.49
CA ASN A 4 -10.99 36.55 1.74
C ASN A 4 -11.12 35.03 1.57
N ASN A 5 -10.83 34.28 2.63
CA ASN A 5 -10.98 32.82 2.74
C ASN A 5 -9.88 31.96 2.08
N LEU A 6 -8.61 32.39 2.15
CA LEU A 6 -7.61 31.41 2.60
C LEU A 6 -7.78 31.32 4.13
N THR A 7 -8.67 30.44 4.58
CA THR A 7 -8.86 30.18 6.01
C THR A 7 -7.60 29.49 6.52
N LEU A 8 -7.03 29.99 7.62
CA LEU A 8 -5.79 29.48 8.20
C LEU A 8 -5.92 28.00 8.55
N ALA A 9 -5.49 27.14 7.62
CA ALA A 9 -5.54 25.69 7.77
C ALA A 9 -4.29 25.23 8.53
N ILE A 10 -4.27 25.48 9.84
CA ILE A 10 -3.43 24.74 10.80
C ILE A 10 -4.01 23.31 10.87
N GLY A 11 -3.82 22.59 9.77
CA GLY A 11 -4.27 21.23 9.52
C GLY A 11 -3.04 20.38 9.30
N LEU A 12 -2.31 20.11 10.39
CA LEU A 12 -1.03 19.43 10.32
C LEU A 12 -1.23 17.94 10.09
N VAL A 13 -1.10 17.60 8.81
CA VAL A 13 -1.15 16.24 8.27
C VAL A 13 0.16 15.53 8.63
N VAL A 14 0.31 15.15 9.89
CA VAL A 14 1.25 14.10 10.32
C VAL A 14 0.68 12.73 9.89
N ALA A 15 0.48 12.59 8.57
CA ALA A 15 -0.17 11.46 7.92
C ALA A 15 0.14 11.47 6.40
N ALA A 16 1.41 11.28 6.04
CA ALA A 16 1.88 11.06 4.66
C ALA A 16 1.29 12.05 3.63
N THR A 17 1.77 13.29 3.68
CA THR A 17 1.38 14.41 2.79
C THR A 17 1.65 14.14 1.31
N SER A 18 1.20 15.08 0.49
CA SER A 18 1.31 15.04 -0.95
C SER A 18 2.08 16.29 -1.48
N ALA A 19 3.40 16.24 -1.73
CA ALA A 19 4.29 17.22 -2.45
C ALA A 19 5.79 16.76 -2.68
N GLN A 20 6.47 16.40 -3.81
CA GLN A 20 6.35 15.98 -5.25
C GLN A 20 7.63 15.21 -5.65
N ALA A 21 7.76 14.71 -6.89
CA ALA A 21 9.05 14.29 -7.47
C ALA A 21 9.44 15.29 -8.58
N ALA A 22 10.63 15.88 -8.48
CA ALA A 22 11.26 16.76 -9.48
C ALA A 22 10.33 17.82 -10.09
N GLY A 23 9.48 18.42 -9.25
CA GLY A 23 8.43 19.37 -9.65
C GLY A 23 8.26 20.53 -8.65
N PRO A 24 7.39 21.49 -8.96
CA PRO A 24 7.11 22.61 -8.08
C PRO A 24 6.34 22.16 -6.83
N LEU A 25 6.70 22.67 -5.65
CA LEU A 25 5.97 22.37 -4.41
C LEU A 25 4.50 22.82 -4.51
N TYR A 26 4.28 24.05 -4.95
CA TYR A 26 2.95 24.62 -5.19
C TYR A 26 2.78 25.15 -6.61
N THR A 27 1.55 25.02 -7.10
CA THR A 27 1.06 25.65 -8.32
C THR A 27 -0.14 26.55 -8.04
N THR A 28 -0.39 27.51 -8.94
CA THR A 28 -1.64 28.28 -8.99
C THR A 28 -2.87 27.37 -9.18
N ASP A 29 -4.04 27.88 -8.84
CA ASP A 29 -5.31 27.20 -9.10
C ASP A 29 -5.96 27.68 -10.40
N GLY A 30 -6.60 26.76 -11.13
CA GLY A 30 -7.31 27.05 -12.38
C GLY A 30 -7.23 25.90 -13.38
N GLU A 31 -7.76 26.12 -14.59
CA GLU A 31 -7.78 25.14 -15.68
C GLU A 31 -6.40 24.82 -16.27
N ASN A 32 -5.37 25.61 -15.92
CA ASN A 32 -3.98 25.39 -16.27
C ASN A 32 -3.09 25.85 -15.10
N PRO A 33 -2.84 24.97 -14.10
CA PRO A 33 -1.93 25.26 -12.98
C PRO A 33 -0.55 25.66 -13.50
N GLN A 34 0.09 26.62 -12.84
CA GLN A 34 1.45 27.07 -13.13
C GLN A 34 2.27 27.10 -11.83
N PRO A 35 3.57 26.78 -11.84
CA PRO A 35 4.42 26.89 -10.65
C PRO A 35 4.34 28.28 -10.01
N LEU A 36 4.31 28.35 -8.68
CA LEU A 36 4.65 29.59 -7.99
C LEU A 36 6.13 29.91 -8.20
N LYS A 37 6.49 31.19 -8.38
CA LYS A 37 7.88 31.61 -8.68
C LYS A 37 8.25 32.92 -8.00
N TRP A 38 9.49 33.03 -7.52
CA TRP A 38 10.12 34.30 -7.16
C TRP A 38 10.37 35.21 -8.39
N ASP A 39 10.23 36.52 -8.23
CA ASP A 39 10.59 37.53 -9.24
C ASP A 39 12.10 37.80 -9.25
N THR A 40 12.86 36.95 -9.95
CA THR A 40 14.33 37.05 -10.08
C THR A 40 14.80 38.30 -10.85
N SER A 41 13.90 39.06 -11.48
CA SER A 41 14.25 40.30 -12.18
C SER A 41 14.62 41.47 -11.25
N ARG A 42 14.39 41.31 -9.94
CA ARG A 42 14.67 42.30 -8.88
C ARG A 42 16.12 42.29 -8.39
N GLY A 43 16.92 41.29 -8.77
CA GLY A 43 18.17 40.95 -8.09
C GLY A 43 17.95 39.83 -7.05
N PRO A 44 18.92 39.60 -6.14
CA PRO A 44 18.80 38.57 -5.12
C PRO A 44 17.55 38.72 -4.24
N ILE A 45 16.91 37.60 -3.93
CA ILE A 45 15.83 37.57 -2.94
C ILE A 45 16.46 37.76 -1.55
N PRO A 46 16.02 38.72 -0.74
CA PRO A 46 16.63 38.98 0.55
C PRO A 46 16.25 37.89 1.57
N VAL A 47 17.23 37.40 2.32
CA VAL A 47 17.04 36.47 3.44
C VAL A 47 17.16 37.23 4.75
N TYR A 48 16.24 36.99 5.69
CA TYR A 48 16.28 37.53 7.04
C TYR A 48 16.35 36.39 8.04
N THR A 49 17.40 36.37 8.86
CA THR A 49 17.65 35.30 9.83
C THR A 49 17.30 35.72 11.24
N ASP A 50 16.89 34.74 12.03
CA ASP A 50 16.52 34.89 13.43
C ASP A 50 17.73 35.15 14.35
N GLY A 51 17.44 35.56 15.58
CA GLY A 51 18.40 35.82 16.65
C GLY A 51 18.46 34.66 17.66
N GLY A 52 18.29 34.97 18.95
CA GLY A 52 18.51 34.03 20.06
C GLY A 52 19.96 33.98 20.57
N GLU A 53 20.22 33.17 21.61
CA GLU A 53 21.57 33.01 22.22
C GLU A 53 22.41 31.86 21.60
N ALA A 54 21.76 30.86 20.99
CA ALA A 54 22.38 29.71 20.35
C ALA A 54 21.36 29.06 19.39
N PHE A 55 21.82 28.33 18.35
CA PHE A 55 20.95 27.48 17.54
C PHE A 55 20.74 26.11 18.21
N THR A 56 21.78 25.57 18.85
CA THR A 56 21.72 24.31 19.60
C THR A 56 22.42 24.49 20.94
N TRP A 57 21.87 23.90 22.00
CA TRP A 57 22.48 23.88 23.34
C TRP A 57 23.16 22.56 23.67
N ASN A 58 24.31 22.62 24.34
CA ASN A 58 24.85 21.48 25.09
C ASN A 58 23.98 21.18 26.31
N TYR A 59 24.03 19.93 26.79
CA TYR A 59 23.36 19.49 28.03
C TYR A 59 23.80 20.25 29.30
N ASP A 60 24.88 21.06 29.26
CA ASP A 60 25.33 21.91 30.36
C ASP A 60 24.87 23.37 30.27
N GLY A 61 24.11 23.73 29.23
CA GLY A 61 23.62 25.09 28.99
C GLY A 61 24.64 26.04 28.33
N THR A 62 25.68 25.50 27.69
CA THR A 62 26.55 26.28 26.78
C THR A 62 26.12 26.12 25.31
N PRO A 63 26.31 27.11 24.43
CA PRO A 63 26.03 26.94 23.01
C PRO A 63 26.86 25.79 22.40
N PHE A 64 26.19 24.88 21.68
CA PHE A 64 26.82 23.83 20.88
C PHE A 64 27.05 24.33 19.45
N LEU A 65 25.99 24.87 18.82
CA LEU A 65 26.06 25.67 17.59
C LEU A 65 25.53 27.07 17.89
N THR A 66 26.27 28.10 17.53
CA THR A 66 25.86 29.50 17.73
C THR A 66 25.02 30.02 16.56
N ILE A 67 24.34 31.15 16.76
CA ILE A 67 23.55 31.81 15.71
C ILE A 67 24.44 32.30 14.57
N GLU A 68 25.68 32.73 14.84
CA GLU A 68 26.64 33.03 13.78
C GLU A 68 26.95 31.81 12.92
N ARG A 69 27.10 30.62 13.53
CA ARG A 69 27.34 29.38 12.77
C ARG A 69 26.10 28.93 11.99
N ALA A 70 24.90 29.07 12.56
CA ALA A 70 23.65 28.84 11.82
C ALA A 70 23.52 29.81 10.63
N ASN A 71 23.94 31.07 10.78
CA ASN A 71 23.98 32.03 9.68
C ASN A 71 25.02 31.70 8.60
N GLU A 72 26.18 31.13 8.96
CA GLU A 72 27.15 30.58 7.98
C GLU A 72 26.55 29.40 7.19
N ILE A 73 25.86 28.48 7.86
CA ILE A 73 25.18 27.33 7.24
C ILE A 73 24.04 27.82 6.33
N THR A 74 23.23 28.78 6.79
CA THR A 74 22.18 29.43 5.99
C THR A 74 22.75 30.09 4.74
N ALA A 75 23.88 30.80 4.85
CA ALA A 75 24.55 31.41 3.72
C ALA A 75 25.07 30.37 2.72
N HIS A 76 25.64 29.25 3.20
CA HIS A 76 26.10 28.14 2.37
C HIS A 76 24.94 27.47 1.61
N ALA A 77 23.84 27.17 2.29
CA ALA A 77 22.64 26.56 1.69
C ALA A 77 22.04 27.44 0.58
N PHE A 78 21.88 28.76 0.82
CA PHE A 78 21.42 29.68 -0.24
C PHE A 78 22.45 29.89 -1.34
N GLN A 79 23.76 29.82 -1.05
CA GLN A 79 24.80 29.90 -2.07
C GLN A 79 24.72 28.72 -3.04
N ASN A 80 24.57 27.48 -2.56
CA ASN A 80 24.44 26.29 -3.41
C ASN A 80 23.31 26.46 -4.45
N TRP A 81 22.11 26.89 -4.03
CA TRP A 81 21.00 27.17 -4.95
C TRP A 81 21.22 28.37 -5.89
N SER A 82 22.09 29.32 -5.51
CA SER A 82 22.38 30.54 -6.28
C SER A 82 23.51 30.39 -7.30
N ASP A 83 24.46 29.49 -7.06
CA ASP A 83 25.63 29.27 -7.92
C ASP A 83 25.34 28.34 -9.12
N VAL A 84 24.12 27.76 -9.22
CA VAL A 84 23.70 26.86 -10.32
C VAL A 84 23.68 27.60 -11.68
N PRO A 85 24.59 27.31 -12.63
CA PRO A 85 24.80 28.16 -13.81
C PRO A 85 23.63 28.23 -14.82
N THR A 86 22.71 27.28 -14.75
CA THR A 86 21.50 27.19 -15.59
C THR A 86 20.27 27.86 -14.95
N SER A 87 20.41 28.39 -13.73
CA SER A 87 19.38 29.12 -12.99
C SER A 87 19.56 30.65 -13.06
N THR A 88 18.47 31.38 -12.84
CA THR A 88 18.43 32.83 -12.59
C THR A 88 18.05 33.16 -11.15
N PHE A 89 17.84 32.14 -10.31
CA PHE A 89 17.65 32.31 -8.87
C PHE A 89 18.92 32.82 -8.20
N SER A 90 18.79 33.71 -7.22
CA SER A 90 19.85 34.08 -6.29
C SER A 90 19.24 34.64 -5.01
N ALA A 91 19.87 34.40 -3.86
CA ALA A 91 19.42 34.92 -2.57
C ALA A 91 20.61 35.26 -1.65
N GLU A 92 20.47 36.30 -0.81
CA GLU A 92 21.54 36.73 0.11
C GLU A 92 21.00 37.26 1.45
N ILE A 93 21.75 37.01 2.54
CA ILE A 93 21.40 37.49 3.89
C ILE A 93 21.45 39.03 3.91
N SER A 94 20.28 39.63 4.17
CA SER A 94 19.96 41.04 3.96
C SER A 94 19.56 41.78 5.25
N GLY A 95 19.87 41.17 6.41
CA GLY A 95 19.57 41.66 7.75
C GLY A 95 18.99 40.56 8.65
N THR A 96 18.59 40.92 9.86
CA THR A 96 17.93 39.99 10.80
C THR A 96 16.43 40.26 10.93
N ILE A 97 15.71 39.30 11.53
CA ILE A 97 14.30 39.46 11.89
C ILE A 97 14.12 40.62 12.90
N GLU A 98 15.07 40.83 13.81
CA GLU A 98 15.06 41.96 14.75
C GLU A 98 15.08 43.31 14.02
N GLU A 99 15.93 43.45 13.00
CA GLU A 99 16.03 44.69 12.22
C GLU A 99 14.76 45.02 11.42
N LYS A 100 13.97 44.01 11.03
CA LYS A 100 12.74 44.21 10.23
C LYS A 100 11.49 44.34 11.07
N LEU A 101 11.33 43.49 12.09
CA LEU A 101 10.09 43.31 12.85
C LEU A 101 10.22 43.68 14.34
N GLY A 102 11.44 43.86 14.86
CA GLY A 102 11.68 44.10 16.29
C GLY A 102 11.56 42.86 17.17
N ILE A 103 11.61 41.66 16.58
CA ILE A 103 11.58 40.37 17.27
C ILE A 103 13.02 39.83 17.27
N ALA A 104 13.62 39.67 18.46
CA ALA A 104 15.03 39.32 18.62
C ALA A 104 15.32 37.80 18.70
N ASP A 105 14.27 36.98 18.79
CA ASP A 105 14.30 35.54 18.99
C ASP A 105 12.87 35.00 18.70
N VAL A 106 12.71 33.99 17.84
CA VAL A 106 11.41 33.35 17.54
C VAL A 106 11.34 31.95 18.16
N THR A 107 10.26 31.71 18.90
CA THR A 107 10.00 30.53 19.73
C THR A 107 8.53 30.12 19.59
N GLY A 108 8.12 28.94 20.07
CA GLY A 108 6.71 28.52 20.07
C GLY A 108 5.75 29.57 20.66
N ALA A 109 6.20 30.32 21.67
CA ALA A 109 5.43 31.35 22.34
C ALA A 109 5.13 32.61 21.48
N ASN A 110 5.93 32.92 20.46
CA ASN A 110 5.74 34.10 19.59
C ASN A 110 5.75 33.81 18.08
N ALA A 111 5.92 32.55 17.64
CA ALA A 111 5.90 32.14 16.22
C ALA A 111 4.64 32.61 15.45
N THR A 112 3.51 32.78 16.15
CA THR A 112 2.28 33.38 15.58
C THR A 112 2.47 34.80 15.04
N GLU A 113 3.46 35.55 15.52
CA GLU A 113 3.79 36.88 15.01
C GLU A 113 4.47 36.84 13.62
N ILE A 114 5.01 35.70 13.21
CA ILE A 114 5.47 35.48 11.82
C ILE A 114 4.30 34.90 11.01
N TYR A 115 3.95 33.63 11.27
CA TYR A 115 3.06 32.78 10.46
C TYR A 115 1.56 33.16 10.39
N THR A 116 1.14 34.33 10.92
CA THR A 116 -0.26 34.79 10.83
C THR A 116 -0.45 36.11 10.09
N ARG A 117 0.61 36.63 9.46
CA ARG A 117 0.60 37.87 8.67
C ARG A 117 1.65 37.84 7.57
N GLU A 118 1.44 38.63 6.52
CA GLU A 118 2.48 39.02 5.56
C GLU A 118 3.49 39.94 6.29
N ASN A 119 4.74 39.50 6.41
CA ASN A 119 5.85 40.24 7.02
C ASN A 119 6.65 41.04 5.99
N GLY A 120 6.59 40.65 4.72
CA GLY A 120 7.14 41.38 3.57
C GLY A 120 8.15 40.59 2.75
N TYR A 121 8.62 41.23 1.66
CA TYR A 121 9.41 40.57 0.61
C TYR A 121 10.74 40.00 1.12
N GLY A 122 10.86 38.66 1.09
CA GLY A 122 12.07 37.92 1.44
C GLY A 122 11.79 36.51 1.98
N PHE A 123 12.88 35.80 2.28
CA PHE A 123 12.87 34.57 3.08
C PHE A 123 12.99 34.91 4.57
N TRP A 124 12.21 34.22 5.41
CA TRP A 124 12.26 34.34 6.87
C TRP A 124 12.75 33.01 7.45
N VAL A 125 13.97 33.00 7.99
CA VAL A 125 14.64 31.77 8.50
C VAL A 125 14.64 31.79 10.02
N LEU A 126 13.91 30.87 10.62
CA LEU A 126 13.67 30.71 12.05
C LEU A 126 14.56 29.60 12.65
N TYR A 127 15.07 29.81 13.86
CA TYR A 127 16.01 28.92 14.52
C TYR A 127 15.38 28.28 15.77
N ASP A 128 14.62 27.21 15.57
CA ASP A 128 13.81 26.55 16.62
C ASP A 128 14.68 25.76 17.62
N THR A 129 15.27 26.51 18.53
CA THR A 129 16.40 26.13 19.38
C THR A 129 16.08 25.05 20.41
N ASP A 130 14.81 24.95 20.82
CA ASP A 130 14.30 23.91 21.75
C ASP A 130 13.20 23.03 21.15
N GLY A 131 12.85 23.24 19.87
CA GLY A 131 11.79 22.56 19.16
C GLY A 131 10.37 23.03 19.52
N SER A 132 10.22 24.17 20.18
CA SER A 132 8.93 24.73 20.59
C SER A 132 8.11 25.28 19.43
N ILE A 133 8.71 25.75 18.33
CA ILE A 133 7.94 26.12 17.13
C ILE A 133 7.31 24.85 16.52
N LEU A 134 8.09 23.77 16.42
CA LEU A 134 7.62 22.47 15.94
C LEU A 134 6.54 21.85 16.85
N GLU A 135 6.74 21.83 18.17
CA GLU A 135 5.79 21.21 19.11
C GLU A 135 4.56 22.09 19.43
N GLU A 136 4.72 23.40 19.66
CA GLU A 136 3.63 24.26 20.15
C GLU A 136 2.83 24.93 19.02
N PHE A 137 3.49 25.35 17.94
CA PHE A 137 2.82 25.98 16.78
C PHE A 137 2.46 24.96 15.70
N PHE A 138 3.37 24.06 15.35
CA PHE A 138 3.12 23.01 14.34
C PHE A 138 2.61 21.68 14.92
N GLY A 139 2.61 21.45 16.24
CA GLY A 139 2.08 20.21 16.82
C GLY A 139 2.76 18.92 16.32
N VAL A 140 3.99 19.01 15.79
CA VAL A 140 4.77 17.87 15.30
C VAL A 140 5.84 17.48 16.31
N PRO A 141 6.19 16.18 16.44
CA PRO A 141 7.27 15.76 17.33
C PRO A 141 8.63 16.21 16.78
N LYS A 142 9.34 17.04 17.54
CA LYS A 142 10.69 17.52 17.22
C LYS A 142 11.74 16.41 17.13
N GLU A 143 11.46 15.23 17.66
CA GLU A 143 12.30 14.03 17.47
C GLU A 143 12.25 13.47 16.05
N ALA A 144 11.24 13.81 15.24
CA ALA A 144 11.01 13.20 13.92
C ALA A 144 10.88 14.19 12.75
N VAL A 145 10.94 15.50 13.00
CA VAL A 145 10.93 16.55 11.97
C VAL A 145 12.20 17.39 12.11
N LEU A 146 12.99 17.50 11.03
CA LEU A 146 14.30 18.18 11.05
C LEU A 146 14.20 19.67 10.65
N GLY A 147 13.21 20.01 9.83
CA GLY A 147 12.84 21.37 9.48
C GLY A 147 11.42 21.40 8.90
N ILE A 148 10.93 22.60 8.61
CA ILE A 148 9.76 22.82 7.74
C ILE A 148 9.97 24.13 6.97
N ALA A 149 9.82 24.11 5.66
CA ALA A 149 9.87 25.32 4.83
C ALA A 149 8.87 25.31 3.68
N PHE A 150 8.36 26.49 3.31
CA PHE A 150 7.40 26.66 2.21
C PHE A 150 7.24 28.15 1.77
N PRO A 151 6.80 28.40 0.53
CA PRO A 151 6.26 29.70 0.13
C PRO A 151 4.97 29.99 0.89
N GLU A 152 4.91 31.10 1.62
CA GLU A 152 3.81 31.45 2.52
C GLU A 152 2.81 32.43 1.87
N TRP A 153 3.31 33.46 1.18
CA TRP A 153 2.46 34.49 0.56
C TRP A 153 2.80 34.72 -0.93
N THR A 154 1.77 35.08 -1.71
CA THR A 154 1.89 35.42 -3.14
C THR A 154 1.14 36.70 -3.50
N ASP A 155 1.52 37.33 -4.61
CA ASP A 155 0.89 38.56 -5.14
C ASP A 155 -0.49 38.34 -5.80
N GLY A 156 -0.97 37.09 -5.86
CA GLY A 156 -2.20 36.68 -6.54
C GLY A 156 -2.09 36.47 -8.06
N ASN A 157 -0.91 36.67 -8.66
CA ASN A 157 -0.58 36.27 -10.04
C ASN A 157 0.23 34.96 -10.10
N GLY A 158 0.62 34.42 -8.93
CA GLY A 158 1.55 33.30 -8.80
C GLY A 158 2.98 33.70 -8.44
N THR A 159 3.26 35.00 -8.28
CA THR A 159 4.56 35.48 -7.82
C THR A 159 4.68 35.26 -6.31
N ILE A 160 5.69 34.52 -5.87
CA ILE A 160 6.04 34.39 -4.46
C ILE A 160 6.54 35.76 -3.99
N ILE A 161 6.00 36.20 -2.85
CA ILE A 161 6.49 37.41 -2.17
C ILE A 161 7.16 37.07 -0.84
N GLU A 162 6.75 35.97 -0.18
CA GLU A 162 7.24 35.62 1.15
C GLU A 162 7.32 34.10 1.27
N ALA A 163 8.39 33.59 1.86
CA ALA A 163 8.55 32.19 2.24
C ALA A 163 9.21 32.11 3.61
N THR A 164 8.82 31.10 4.39
CA THR A 164 9.30 30.91 5.76
C THR A 164 9.90 29.52 5.89
N ALA A 165 11.00 29.41 6.62
CA ALA A 165 11.72 28.18 6.89
C ALA A 165 12.08 28.11 8.38
N VAL A 166 11.78 26.99 9.04
CA VAL A 166 12.16 26.73 10.44
C VAL A 166 13.11 25.53 10.52
N MET A 167 14.28 25.74 11.13
CA MET A 167 15.30 24.71 11.31
C MET A 167 15.27 24.19 12.75
N ASN A 168 15.26 22.87 12.95
CA ASN A 168 15.20 22.27 14.28
C ASN A 168 16.57 22.29 14.97
N GLY A 169 16.79 23.29 15.81
CA GLY A 169 18.01 23.45 16.61
C GLY A 169 18.15 22.45 17.76
N TRP A 170 17.05 21.83 18.19
CA TRP A 170 17.03 20.80 19.22
C TRP A 170 17.51 19.43 18.71
N ASN A 171 17.16 19.07 17.47
CA ASN A 171 17.46 17.78 16.86
C ASN A 171 18.79 17.80 16.06
N VAL A 172 19.89 18.16 16.73
CA VAL A 172 21.24 18.13 16.16
C VAL A 172 22.10 17.10 16.91
N TRP A 173 22.84 16.27 16.17
CA TRP A 173 23.68 15.24 16.76
C TRP A 173 24.90 15.82 17.45
N ASN A 174 25.24 15.30 18.64
CA ASN A 174 26.39 15.75 19.43
C ASN A 174 27.77 15.45 18.80
N SER A 175 27.79 14.67 17.71
CA SER A 175 28.95 14.46 16.84
C SER A 175 29.13 15.54 15.78
N ASP A 176 28.08 16.29 15.43
CA ASP A 176 28.11 17.34 14.41
C ASP A 176 28.55 18.69 15.00
N THR A 177 29.76 18.74 15.53
CA THR A 177 30.32 19.91 16.23
C THR A 177 30.57 21.13 15.35
N GLU A 178 30.36 21.00 14.03
CA GLU A 178 30.48 22.08 13.05
C GLU A 178 29.16 22.36 12.33
N GLY A 179 28.08 21.59 12.57
CA GLY A 179 26.81 21.73 11.86
C GLY A 179 26.88 21.36 10.37
N ASN A 180 27.83 20.51 9.99
CA ASN A 180 28.05 20.10 8.60
C ASN A 180 27.06 19.01 8.15
N ASN A 181 26.56 18.17 9.05
CA ASN A 181 25.55 17.15 8.72
C ASN A 181 24.13 17.73 8.73
N VAL A 182 23.86 18.72 9.60
CA VAL A 182 22.58 19.45 9.59
C VAL A 182 22.49 20.45 8.43
N ALA A 183 23.61 20.81 7.79
CA ALA A 183 23.63 21.67 6.59
C ALA A 183 22.80 21.10 5.42
N GLY A 184 22.68 19.77 5.31
CA GLY A 184 21.79 19.15 4.32
C GLY A 184 20.32 19.47 4.57
N VAL A 185 19.89 19.54 5.84
CA VAL A 185 18.53 19.96 6.21
C VAL A 185 18.28 21.40 5.78
N PHE A 186 19.22 22.31 6.03
CA PHE A 186 19.09 23.72 5.62
C PHE A 186 18.98 23.84 4.09
N THR A 187 19.81 23.10 3.34
CA THR A 187 19.81 23.17 1.86
C THR A 187 18.53 22.57 1.27
N HIS A 188 18.07 21.43 1.79
CA HIS A 188 16.82 20.77 1.41
C HIS A 188 15.58 21.66 1.65
N GLU A 189 15.42 22.17 2.88
CA GLU A 189 14.28 22.99 3.28
C GLU A 189 14.28 24.34 2.52
N PHE A 190 15.44 24.93 2.24
CA PHE A 190 15.47 26.13 1.40
C PHE A 190 15.05 25.82 -0.04
N GLY A 191 15.30 24.61 -0.55
CA GLY A 191 14.69 24.12 -1.79
C GLY A 191 13.15 24.20 -1.75
N HIS A 192 12.52 23.78 -0.65
CA HIS A 192 11.08 23.96 -0.45
C HIS A 192 10.65 25.43 -0.41
N ALA A 193 11.36 26.30 0.31
CA ALA A 193 11.07 27.74 0.32
C ALA A 193 11.20 28.40 -1.08
N ILE A 194 12.08 27.87 -1.93
CA ILE A 194 12.29 28.28 -3.33
C ILE A 194 11.16 27.76 -4.27
N ASN A 195 10.23 26.96 -3.72
CA ASN A 195 9.13 26.24 -4.36
C ASN A 195 9.54 24.98 -5.15
N LEU A 196 10.63 24.33 -4.77
CA LEU A 196 10.96 22.96 -5.21
C LEU A 196 10.31 21.94 -4.28
N SER A 197 9.85 20.83 -4.82
CA SER A 197 9.44 19.68 -4.03
C SER A 197 10.52 18.61 -4.00
N HIS A 198 10.24 17.50 -3.30
CA HIS A 198 11.13 16.36 -3.23
C HIS A 198 11.49 15.76 -4.61
N SER A 199 12.41 14.78 -4.63
CA SER A 199 12.63 13.88 -5.76
C SER A 199 13.02 12.46 -5.30
N GLN A 200 13.12 11.53 -6.24
CA GLN A 200 13.64 10.18 -6.02
C GLN A 200 14.44 9.75 -7.25
N VAL A 201 15.77 9.73 -7.11
CA VAL A 201 16.70 9.19 -8.11
C VAL A 201 17.54 8.08 -7.47
N ASN A 202 18.28 8.40 -6.40
CA ASN A 202 19.22 7.48 -5.76
C ASN A 202 19.04 7.38 -4.24
N GLY A 203 18.40 8.35 -3.58
CA GLY A 203 18.21 8.33 -2.12
C GLY A 203 17.41 7.11 -1.63
N SER A 204 16.52 6.55 -2.46
CA SER A 204 15.83 5.28 -2.19
C SER A 204 16.80 4.08 -2.11
N LEU A 205 17.87 4.10 -2.91
CA LEU A 205 18.94 3.10 -2.89
C LEU A 205 19.79 3.28 -1.63
N ALA A 206 20.20 4.52 -1.35
CA ALA A 206 21.15 4.86 -0.29
C ALA A 206 20.57 4.80 1.12
N TYR A 207 19.26 4.99 1.31
CA TYR A 207 18.62 4.93 2.63
C TYR A 207 17.68 3.73 2.84
N MET A 208 17.07 3.19 1.78
CA MET A 208 15.94 2.25 1.91
C MET A 208 16.18 0.85 1.32
N SER A 209 17.38 0.57 0.85
CA SER A 209 17.74 -0.75 0.30
C SER A 209 18.43 -1.66 1.32
N TYR A 210 17.94 -2.89 1.45
CA TYR A 210 18.40 -3.88 2.42
C TYR A 210 18.66 -5.23 1.74
N THR A 211 19.54 -6.08 2.26
CA THR A 211 19.84 -7.40 1.65
C THR A 211 18.63 -8.35 1.61
N TYR A 212 17.61 -8.10 2.43
CA TYR A 212 16.32 -8.82 2.43
C TYR A 212 15.21 -8.10 1.67
N SER A 213 15.46 -6.88 1.18
CA SER A 213 14.53 -6.01 0.44
C SER A 213 15.33 -5.03 -0.44
N PRO A 214 16.05 -5.54 -1.46
CA PRO A 214 16.99 -4.74 -2.24
C PRO A 214 16.29 -3.78 -3.20
N LYS A 215 16.98 -2.68 -3.52
CA LYS A 215 16.67 -1.74 -4.59
C LYS A 215 17.75 -1.78 -5.67
N TYR A 216 17.41 -1.29 -6.86
CA TYR A 216 18.21 -1.40 -8.07
C TYR A 216 18.24 -0.04 -8.80
N PRO A 217 19.36 0.36 -9.43
CA PRO A 217 19.43 1.58 -10.24
C PRO A 217 18.78 1.37 -11.62
N GLY A 218 17.53 0.92 -11.63
CA GLY A 218 16.81 0.45 -12.82
C GLY A 218 15.77 -0.63 -12.49
N VAL A 219 15.25 -1.31 -13.52
CA VAL A 219 14.20 -2.32 -13.34
C VAL A 219 14.73 -3.58 -12.65
N ALA A 220 14.10 -3.95 -11.54
CA ALA A 220 14.47 -5.12 -10.76
C ALA A 220 14.29 -6.42 -11.57
N GLY A 221 15.30 -7.29 -11.58
CA GLY A 221 15.31 -8.54 -12.33
C GLY A 221 15.97 -8.47 -13.71
N CYS A 222 16.13 -7.26 -14.29
CA CYS A 222 16.72 -7.06 -15.62
C CYS A 222 18.26 -7.10 -15.63
N GLY A 223 18.86 -8.06 -14.92
CA GLY A 223 20.32 -8.30 -14.90
C GLY A 223 21.15 -7.30 -14.11
N LEU A 224 20.52 -6.39 -13.34
CA LEU A 224 21.20 -5.40 -12.49
C LEU A 224 21.61 -5.98 -11.13
N ASP A 225 22.80 -5.62 -10.66
CA ASP A 225 23.20 -5.81 -9.27
C ASP A 225 22.52 -4.75 -8.36
N PRO A 226 22.06 -5.13 -7.15
CA PRO A 226 21.45 -4.18 -6.22
C PRO A 226 22.46 -3.30 -5.49
N ILE A 227 22.06 -2.05 -5.24
CA ILE A 227 22.78 -1.09 -4.38
C ILE A 227 22.04 -1.05 -3.04
N HIS A 228 22.78 -1.10 -1.93
CA HIS A 228 22.27 -1.20 -0.56
C HIS A 228 22.45 0.11 0.21
N ARG A 229 21.78 0.29 1.35
CA ARG A 229 21.93 1.52 2.15
C ARG A 229 23.38 1.80 2.57
N TRP A 230 23.76 3.08 2.61
CA TRP A 230 25.15 3.54 2.68
C TRP A 230 25.93 3.01 3.89
N ASP A 231 25.27 2.89 5.04
CA ASP A 231 25.84 2.43 6.32
C ASP A 231 25.65 0.93 6.60
N TYR A 232 25.11 0.13 5.66
CA TYR A 232 24.73 -1.25 5.97
C TYR A 232 25.91 -2.12 6.43
N PRO A 233 25.77 -2.97 7.46
CA PRO A 233 26.90 -3.73 7.99
C PRO A 233 27.43 -4.77 6.98
N ALA A 234 28.69 -4.60 6.55
CA ALA A 234 29.35 -5.43 5.54
C ALA A 234 29.35 -6.96 5.81
N PHE A 235 29.13 -7.40 7.06
CA PHE A 235 28.95 -8.82 7.39
C PHE A 235 27.75 -9.46 6.67
N PHE A 236 26.73 -8.68 6.30
CA PHE A 236 25.58 -9.17 5.52
C PHE A 236 25.86 -9.29 4.02
N GLY A 237 27.07 -8.98 3.54
CA GLY A 237 27.46 -9.11 2.13
C GLY A 237 26.87 -8.04 1.21
N ALA A 238 26.53 -6.87 1.75
CA ALA A 238 25.95 -5.77 0.99
C ALA A 238 26.97 -5.03 0.11
N ASN A 239 26.48 -4.54 -1.01
CA ASN A 239 27.12 -3.56 -1.88
C ASN A 239 26.54 -2.18 -1.54
N ASN A 240 27.13 -1.48 -0.57
CA ASN A 240 26.61 -0.21 -0.06
C ASN A 240 26.73 0.92 -1.09
N ALA A 241 25.73 1.80 -1.12
CA ALA A 241 25.82 3.10 -1.76
C ALA A 241 26.97 3.93 -1.16
N SER A 242 27.60 4.74 -1.99
CA SER A 242 28.38 5.88 -1.52
C SER A 242 27.41 7.04 -1.22
N PRO A 243 27.58 7.83 -0.15
CA PRO A 243 26.57 8.82 0.27
C PRO A 243 26.48 10.05 -0.65
N ASP A 244 27.49 10.28 -1.48
CA ASP A 244 27.56 11.34 -2.51
C ASP A 244 26.58 11.13 -3.68
N ILE A 245 25.93 9.97 -3.79
CA ILE A 245 24.93 9.73 -4.85
C ILE A 245 23.57 10.36 -4.56
N ILE A 246 23.35 10.86 -3.34
CA ILE A 246 22.02 11.21 -2.80
C ILE A 246 21.64 12.63 -3.19
N GLU A 247 20.58 12.76 -3.97
CA GLU A 247 19.98 14.02 -4.37
C GLU A 247 19.53 14.87 -3.16
N THR A 248 19.80 16.18 -3.21
CA THR A 248 19.47 17.15 -2.14
C THR A 248 18.00 17.07 -1.78
N MET A 249 17.11 17.04 -2.78
CA MET A 249 15.67 17.00 -2.57
C MET A 249 15.09 15.62 -2.17
N PHE A 250 15.90 14.59 -1.86
CA PHE A 250 15.34 13.32 -1.36
C PHE A 250 14.67 13.48 0.02
N PRO A 251 13.42 13.02 0.25
CA PRO A 251 12.59 13.33 1.44
C PRO A 251 13.06 12.78 2.80
N PHE A 252 14.28 12.26 2.90
CA PHE A 252 14.85 11.72 4.13
C PHE A 252 16.34 12.06 4.18
N ILE A 253 16.80 12.48 5.35
CA ILE A 253 18.18 12.91 5.58
C ILE A 253 18.67 12.19 6.85
N ASP A 254 19.83 11.53 6.77
CA ASP A 254 20.53 11.00 7.95
C ASP A 254 21.59 12.01 8.41
N HIS A 255 21.15 12.99 9.20
CA HIS A 255 22.02 14.03 9.78
C HIS A 255 22.93 13.52 10.91
N SER A 256 22.95 12.21 11.20
CA SER A 256 23.90 11.62 12.15
C SER A 256 25.30 11.44 11.58
N GLY A 257 25.44 11.40 10.26
CA GLY A 257 26.70 11.10 9.57
C GLY A 257 26.81 11.72 8.18
N GLN A 258 27.71 11.13 7.37
CA GLN A 258 28.16 11.71 6.10
C GLN A 258 27.02 11.98 5.12
N ALA A 259 25.99 11.13 5.05
CA ALA A 259 24.87 11.29 4.11
C ALA A 259 24.11 12.63 4.28
N GLY A 260 23.95 13.14 5.50
CA GLY A 260 23.39 14.47 5.74
C GLY A 260 24.30 15.62 5.30
N ALA A 261 25.62 15.41 5.24
CA ALA A 261 26.57 16.39 4.73
C ALA A 261 26.62 16.41 3.19
N GLU A 262 26.55 15.24 2.52
CA GLU A 262 26.52 15.19 1.05
C GLU A 262 25.21 15.78 0.48
N GLN A 263 24.09 15.71 1.22
CA GLN A 263 22.84 16.42 0.86
C GLN A 263 22.87 17.94 1.10
N SER A 264 24.03 18.53 1.41
CA SER A 264 24.18 20.00 1.51
C SER A 264 24.61 20.69 0.20
N THR A 265 24.86 19.93 -0.86
CA THR A 265 25.40 20.44 -2.13
C THR A 265 24.46 20.23 -3.32
N VAL A 266 24.14 21.31 -4.03
CA VAL A 266 23.28 21.32 -5.22
C VAL A 266 24.12 21.03 -6.47
N GLU A 267 24.65 19.80 -6.56
CA GLU A 267 25.52 19.37 -7.67
C GLU A 267 24.94 18.21 -8.51
N HIS A 268 23.94 17.48 -8.01
CA HIS A 268 23.29 16.40 -8.76
C HIS A 268 22.48 16.95 -9.95
N PRO A 269 22.49 16.27 -11.12
CA PRO A 269 21.74 16.73 -12.29
C PRO A 269 20.24 16.89 -12.08
N ASP A 270 19.65 16.15 -11.13
CA ASP A 270 18.24 16.24 -10.71
C ASP A 270 17.92 17.54 -9.96
N ASP A 271 18.72 17.90 -8.94
CA ASP A 271 18.55 19.16 -8.21
C ASP A 271 18.81 20.38 -9.11
N ILE A 272 19.84 20.30 -9.96
CA ILE A 272 20.13 21.29 -11.01
C ILE A 272 18.94 21.39 -11.98
N ALA A 273 18.33 20.28 -12.38
CA ALA A 273 17.14 20.30 -13.23
C ALA A 273 15.96 20.96 -12.52
N ALA A 274 15.70 20.63 -11.26
CA ALA A 274 14.57 21.16 -10.48
C ALA A 274 14.61 22.69 -10.40
N ILE A 275 15.75 23.27 -9.98
CA ILE A 275 15.91 24.73 -9.90
C ILE A 275 15.91 25.40 -11.29
N SER A 276 16.54 24.80 -12.30
CA SER A 276 16.65 25.36 -13.64
C SER A 276 15.33 25.27 -14.42
N ASN A 277 14.49 24.28 -14.14
CA ASN A 277 13.12 24.20 -14.66
C ASN A 277 12.23 25.32 -14.09
N LEU A 278 12.49 25.72 -12.84
CA LEU A 278 11.72 26.76 -12.16
C LEU A 278 12.21 28.18 -12.50
N TYR A 279 13.52 28.41 -12.61
CA TYR A 279 14.14 29.73 -12.85
C TYR A 279 15.12 29.75 -14.04
N PRO A 280 14.76 29.26 -15.24
CA PRO A 280 15.71 29.00 -16.32
C PRO A 280 16.48 30.24 -16.79
N THR A 281 17.78 30.10 -17.04
CA THR A 281 18.52 31.05 -17.90
C THR A 281 18.01 30.99 -19.34
N ALA A 282 18.27 32.06 -20.11
CA ALA A 282 17.81 32.16 -21.50
C ALA A 282 18.32 31.02 -22.40
N ASP A 283 19.50 30.46 -22.09
CA ASP A 283 20.16 29.44 -22.91
C ASP A 283 19.87 28.00 -22.43
N TYR A 284 19.41 27.77 -21.19
CA TYR A 284 19.23 26.42 -20.58
C TYR A 284 18.48 25.42 -21.48
N ALA A 285 17.33 25.83 -22.03
CA ALA A 285 16.51 24.98 -22.90
C ALA A 285 17.13 24.74 -24.29
N SER A 286 18.21 25.45 -24.64
CA SER A 286 18.98 25.28 -25.88
C SER A 286 20.34 24.60 -25.67
N SER A 287 20.84 24.56 -24.44
CA SER A 287 22.12 23.95 -24.05
C SER A 287 21.98 22.55 -23.47
N THR A 288 20.75 22.07 -23.22
CA THR A 288 20.46 20.76 -22.63
C THR A 288 19.55 19.92 -23.53
N GLY A 289 19.56 18.60 -23.33
CA GLY A 289 18.58 17.69 -23.90
C GLY A 289 17.28 17.63 -23.07
N THR A 290 16.19 17.19 -23.69
CA THR A 290 14.90 17.00 -23.02
C THR A 290 14.23 15.72 -23.54
N ILE A 291 13.63 14.94 -22.64
CA ILE A 291 12.78 13.79 -22.99
C ILE A 291 11.41 14.01 -22.34
N THR A 292 10.35 13.86 -23.12
CA THR A 292 8.96 14.05 -22.67
C THR A 292 8.11 12.86 -23.10
N GLY A 293 7.02 12.60 -22.40
CA GLY A 293 6.06 11.58 -22.81
C GLY A 293 4.85 11.55 -21.89
N VAL A 294 4.00 10.55 -22.09
CA VAL A 294 2.80 10.29 -21.30
C VAL A 294 2.77 8.82 -20.88
N LEU A 295 2.70 8.56 -19.58
CA LEU A 295 2.41 7.23 -19.03
C LEU A 295 0.91 6.93 -19.13
N ARG A 296 0.54 5.80 -19.74
CA ARG A 296 -0.85 5.35 -19.88
C ARG A 296 -1.04 3.93 -19.35
N LEU A 297 -2.27 3.64 -18.94
CA LEU A 297 -2.73 2.28 -18.64
C LEU A 297 -2.71 1.39 -19.89
N LYS A 298 -2.79 0.08 -19.66
CA LYS A 298 -2.87 -0.97 -20.69
C LYS A 298 -4.07 -0.90 -21.65
N ASP A 299 -4.99 0.05 -21.45
CA ASP A 299 -6.05 0.38 -22.42
C ASP A 299 -5.55 1.31 -23.56
N GLY A 300 -4.28 1.75 -23.49
CA GLY A 300 -3.61 2.63 -24.44
C GLY A 300 -4.09 4.08 -24.42
N LYS A 301 -4.92 4.49 -23.44
CA LYS A 301 -5.71 5.74 -23.51
C LYS A 301 -5.82 6.47 -22.18
N THR A 302 -6.05 5.76 -21.08
CA THR A 302 -6.22 6.36 -19.76
C THR A 302 -4.85 6.72 -19.21
N GLU A 303 -4.58 8.01 -19.05
CA GLU A 303 -3.32 8.51 -18.49
C GLU A 303 -3.19 8.17 -17.00
N TYR A 304 -1.97 7.89 -16.53
CA TYR A 304 -1.71 7.46 -15.16
C TYR A 304 -0.70 8.33 -14.42
N SER A 305 -1.18 9.07 -13.42
CA SER A 305 -0.37 9.93 -12.56
C SER A 305 0.30 9.18 -11.42
N GLY A 306 1.35 9.78 -10.87
CA GLY A 306 1.87 9.46 -9.54
C GLY A 306 2.99 8.42 -9.49
N ILE A 307 3.56 8.09 -10.64
CA ILE A 307 4.70 7.17 -10.82
C ILE A 307 5.97 7.96 -11.09
N ASN A 308 7.12 7.43 -10.68
CA ASN A 308 8.43 8.00 -10.97
C ASN A 308 8.91 7.54 -12.35
N ILE A 309 9.47 8.46 -13.15
CA ILE A 309 10.18 8.14 -14.38
C ILE A 309 11.60 8.66 -14.22
N ILE A 310 12.59 7.78 -14.26
CA ILE A 310 14.01 8.15 -14.15
C ILE A 310 14.69 7.90 -15.50
N ALA A 311 15.40 8.91 -16.00
CA ALA A 311 16.37 8.77 -17.07
C ALA A 311 17.77 8.60 -16.45
N ARG A 312 18.47 7.50 -16.79
CA ARG A 312 19.88 7.26 -16.39
C ARG A 312 20.78 7.20 -17.61
N ASN A 313 21.92 7.90 -17.58
CA ASN A 313 22.93 7.83 -18.63
C ASN A 313 23.51 6.40 -18.70
N VAL A 314 23.66 5.84 -19.89
CA VAL A 314 24.25 4.51 -20.12
C VAL A 314 25.74 4.45 -19.73
N ASN A 315 26.45 5.58 -19.80
CA ASN A 315 27.88 5.68 -19.49
C ASN A 315 28.15 6.03 -18.01
N ASP A 316 27.24 6.75 -17.34
CA ASP A 316 27.29 7.05 -15.90
C ASP A 316 25.88 6.96 -15.28
N PRO A 317 25.38 5.73 -15.04
CA PRO A 317 24.00 5.54 -14.60
C PRO A 317 23.71 5.94 -13.16
N ILE A 318 24.72 6.38 -12.40
CA ILE A 318 24.57 6.75 -10.98
C ILE A 318 24.64 8.25 -10.79
N TYR A 319 25.62 8.93 -11.38
CA TYR A 319 25.82 10.37 -11.19
C TYR A 319 25.19 11.23 -12.29
N ASP A 320 24.94 10.68 -13.49
CA ASP A 320 24.19 11.35 -14.57
C ASP A 320 22.79 10.73 -14.72
N ALA A 321 21.89 11.16 -13.83
CA ALA A 321 20.51 10.70 -13.77
C ALA A 321 19.56 11.84 -13.33
N VAL A 322 18.34 11.87 -13.90
CA VAL A 322 17.29 12.88 -13.64
C VAL A 322 15.91 12.21 -13.62
N SER A 323 15.03 12.65 -12.74
CA SER A 323 13.65 12.18 -12.59
C SER A 323 12.59 13.19 -13.06
N ASP A 324 11.37 12.69 -13.31
CA ASP A 324 10.11 13.46 -13.25
C ASP A 324 8.97 12.52 -12.85
N MET A 325 7.89 13.07 -12.30
CA MET A 325 6.70 12.33 -11.88
C MET A 325 5.61 12.43 -12.94
N SER A 326 4.95 11.33 -13.30
CA SER A 326 3.80 11.40 -14.22
C SER A 326 2.68 12.27 -13.63
N GLY A 327 2.34 13.37 -14.31
CA GLY A 327 1.40 14.37 -13.82
C GLY A 327 2.00 15.40 -12.86
N SER A 328 3.33 15.61 -12.87
CA SER A 328 4.00 16.61 -12.03
C SER A 328 3.43 18.02 -12.25
N ALA A 329 3.28 18.42 -13.52
CA ALA A 329 2.84 19.75 -13.94
C ALA A 329 1.44 20.17 -13.47
N THR A 330 0.52 19.23 -13.18
CA THR A 330 -0.85 19.55 -12.72
C THR A 330 -1.09 19.19 -11.26
N GLN A 331 -0.17 18.48 -10.60
CA GLN A 331 -0.32 18.07 -9.20
C GLN A 331 -1.62 17.27 -8.92
N GLY A 332 -2.18 16.59 -9.94
CA GLY A 332 -3.50 15.93 -9.88
C GLY A 332 -4.71 16.88 -9.84
N LYS A 333 -4.52 18.22 -9.83
CA LYS A 333 -5.60 19.22 -9.74
C LYS A 333 -6.62 19.16 -10.89
N LEU A 334 -6.23 18.59 -12.04
CA LEU A 334 -7.07 18.46 -13.23
C LEU A 334 -7.64 17.04 -13.44
N GLY A 335 -7.39 16.11 -12.51
CA GLY A 335 -7.66 14.68 -12.69
C GLY A 335 -6.40 13.89 -13.11
N PRO A 336 -6.55 12.68 -13.67
CA PRO A 336 -5.42 11.89 -14.17
C PRO A 336 -4.71 12.60 -15.31
N ASP A 337 -3.40 12.73 -15.13
CA ASP A 337 -2.41 13.36 -16.02
C ASP A 337 -1.17 12.47 -16.02
N GLY A 338 -0.82 11.90 -17.17
CA GLY A 338 0.29 10.95 -17.30
C GLY A 338 1.57 11.61 -17.78
N ARG A 339 1.52 12.91 -18.08
CA ARG A 339 2.60 13.62 -18.77
C ARG A 339 3.80 13.83 -17.85
N PHE A 340 4.99 13.65 -18.40
CA PHE A 340 6.27 13.96 -17.77
C PHE A 340 7.20 14.64 -18.79
N THR A 341 8.15 15.45 -18.31
CA THR A 341 9.20 16.10 -19.12
C THR A 341 10.51 16.25 -18.34
N ILE A 342 11.39 15.25 -18.48
CA ILE A 342 12.75 15.25 -17.95
C ILE A 342 13.62 16.22 -18.79
N ARG A 343 14.38 17.08 -18.11
CA ARG A 343 15.26 18.11 -18.72
C ARG A 343 16.68 17.98 -18.15
N ASN A 344 17.55 18.95 -18.45
CA ASN A 344 18.96 18.98 -18.01
C ASN A 344 19.84 17.82 -18.50
N LEU A 345 19.42 17.08 -19.53
CA LEU A 345 20.15 15.91 -20.01
C LEU A 345 21.42 16.32 -20.76
N THR A 346 22.54 15.65 -20.47
CA THR A 346 23.88 15.89 -21.02
C THR A 346 23.91 15.69 -22.54
N PRO A 347 24.11 16.74 -23.36
CA PRO A 347 24.09 16.61 -24.81
C PRO A 347 25.23 15.74 -25.36
N GLY A 348 24.89 14.74 -26.17
CA GLY A 348 25.82 13.75 -26.73
C GLY A 348 25.81 12.41 -26.00
N GLU A 349 25.28 12.37 -24.77
CA GLU A 349 25.11 11.14 -23.99
C GLU A 349 23.80 10.42 -24.31
N GLN A 350 23.69 9.16 -23.90
CA GLN A 350 22.53 8.31 -24.18
C GLN A 350 21.87 7.87 -22.87
N TYR A 351 20.56 8.03 -22.77
CA TYR A 351 19.79 7.74 -21.57
C TYR A 351 18.83 6.57 -21.78
N VAL A 352 18.72 5.69 -20.79
CA VAL A 352 17.61 4.73 -20.66
C VAL A 352 16.59 5.27 -19.66
N LEU A 353 15.31 5.17 -19.99
CA LEU A 353 14.21 5.57 -19.12
C LEU A 353 13.55 4.33 -18.52
N TYR A 354 13.10 4.41 -17.26
CA TYR A 354 12.32 3.34 -16.63
C TYR A 354 11.30 3.88 -15.61
N LEU A 355 10.27 3.08 -15.33
CA LEU A 355 9.23 3.34 -14.33
C LEU A 355 9.62 2.80 -12.95
N GLU A 356 9.37 3.56 -11.88
CA GLU A 356 9.64 3.14 -10.50
C GLU A 356 8.51 3.52 -9.53
N GLU A 357 8.25 2.66 -8.51
CA GLU A 357 7.44 3.07 -7.35
C GLU A 357 8.22 4.02 -6.43
N ILE A 358 7.55 5.11 -6.04
CA ILE A 358 8.10 6.08 -5.11
C ILE A 358 7.94 5.53 -3.68
N THR A 359 9.06 5.25 -3.03
CA THR A 359 9.13 4.34 -1.87
C THR A 359 8.50 4.96 -0.62
N ALA A 360 8.91 6.18 -0.27
CA ALA A 360 8.41 6.92 0.89
C ALA A 360 8.46 8.44 0.65
N GLY A 361 8.01 9.24 1.62
CA GLY A 361 7.90 10.71 1.48
C GLY A 361 6.54 11.15 0.93
N GLY A 362 6.38 12.45 0.66
CA GLY A 362 5.11 13.04 0.17
C GLY A 362 5.18 13.55 -1.26
N TYR A 363 4.08 13.41 -2.05
CA TYR A 363 3.98 13.78 -3.49
C TYR A 363 2.54 14.27 -3.90
N PRO A 364 2.27 15.41 -4.59
CA PRO A 364 1.00 16.17 -4.60
C PRO A 364 0.03 15.62 -5.65
N THR A 365 0.57 15.44 -6.86
CA THR A 365 0.39 14.22 -7.63
C THR A 365 0.58 13.05 -6.68
N SER A 366 -0.53 12.58 -6.11
CA SER A 366 -0.51 11.66 -4.98
C SER A 366 0.11 10.35 -5.44
N ARG A 367 1.12 9.86 -4.69
CA ARG A 367 1.85 8.63 -5.02
C ARG A 367 0.87 7.51 -5.34
N THR A 368 1.00 6.95 -6.53
CA THR A 368 0.30 5.73 -6.91
C THR A 368 1.24 4.54 -6.74
N ARG A 369 0.65 3.33 -6.83
CA ARG A 369 1.42 2.11 -7.02
C ARG A 369 1.56 1.85 -8.51
N LEU A 370 2.61 1.12 -8.90
CA LEU A 370 2.62 0.52 -10.22
C LEU A 370 1.40 -0.42 -10.31
N VAL A 371 0.58 -0.21 -11.35
CA VAL A 371 -0.56 -1.09 -11.67
C VAL A 371 -0.22 -2.07 -12.79
N SER A 372 1.07 -2.16 -13.12
CA SER A 372 1.71 -3.27 -13.82
C SER A 372 3.09 -3.57 -13.20
N GLN A 373 3.93 -4.33 -13.90
CA GLN A 373 5.36 -4.43 -13.63
C GLN A 373 6.08 -3.08 -13.84
N ALA A 374 7.28 -2.95 -13.28
CA ALA A 374 8.21 -1.89 -13.66
C ALA A 374 8.89 -2.25 -14.98
N GLU A 375 9.16 -1.27 -15.85
CA GLU A 375 9.69 -1.50 -17.19
C GLU A 375 10.58 -0.37 -17.71
N TYR A 376 11.46 -0.74 -18.64
CA TYR A 376 12.30 0.17 -19.42
C TYR A 376 11.57 0.62 -20.69
N TRP A 377 11.73 1.90 -21.04
CA TRP A 377 11.25 2.42 -22.32
C TRP A 377 12.04 1.82 -23.50
N ASN A 378 11.34 1.44 -24.57
CA ASN A 378 11.98 0.98 -25.79
C ASN A 378 11.23 1.35 -27.09
N ALA A 379 11.90 1.21 -28.23
CA ALA A 379 11.34 1.58 -29.53
C ALA A 379 10.22 0.65 -30.05
N ALA A 380 9.84 -0.38 -29.31
CA ALA A 380 8.69 -1.26 -29.58
C ALA A 380 7.51 -1.04 -28.60
N GLU A 381 7.58 0.01 -27.77
CA GLU A 381 6.64 0.32 -26.67
C GLU A 381 5.16 0.05 -27.02
N GLY A 382 4.46 -0.65 -26.12
CA GLY A 382 3.05 -1.01 -26.27
C GLY A 382 2.48 -1.70 -25.04
N THR A 383 1.32 -2.35 -25.18
CA THR A 383 0.62 -3.00 -24.05
C THR A 383 0.71 -4.53 -24.08
N ASP A 384 1.48 -5.12 -25.00
CA ASP A 384 1.62 -6.58 -25.15
C ASP A 384 2.98 -7.06 -24.62
N PRO A 385 3.04 -7.80 -23.49
CA PRO A 385 4.29 -8.19 -22.83
C PRO A 385 5.19 -9.16 -23.61
N LEU A 386 4.82 -9.54 -24.83
CA LEU A 386 5.64 -10.32 -25.76
C LEU A 386 6.24 -9.48 -26.90
N ALA A 387 5.66 -8.31 -27.18
CA ALA A 387 6.18 -7.35 -28.16
C ALA A 387 7.01 -6.25 -27.47
N ASP A 388 6.61 -5.90 -26.25
CA ASP A 388 7.26 -4.95 -25.37
C ASP A 388 7.76 -5.69 -24.11
N ASN A 389 9.07 -5.86 -23.97
CA ASN A 389 9.66 -6.58 -22.84
C ASN A 389 10.17 -5.59 -21.80
N ALA A 390 9.73 -5.74 -20.55
CA ALA A 390 10.12 -4.84 -19.45
C ALA A 390 11.63 -4.69 -19.20
N CYS A 391 12.46 -5.60 -19.72
CA CYS A 391 13.92 -5.54 -19.65
C CYS A 391 14.61 -5.10 -20.95
N ASP A 392 13.88 -4.96 -22.06
CA ASP A 392 14.43 -4.36 -23.28
C ASP A 392 14.41 -2.84 -23.15
N ALA A 393 15.55 -2.19 -23.37
CA ALA A 393 15.71 -0.75 -23.28
C ALA A 393 16.25 -0.19 -24.59
N THR A 394 15.70 0.92 -25.09
CA THR A 394 16.29 1.66 -26.23
C THR A 394 16.89 2.98 -25.75
N PRO A 395 18.23 3.12 -25.73
CA PRO A 395 18.87 4.36 -25.32
C PRO A 395 18.52 5.55 -26.23
N ILE A 396 18.09 6.64 -25.61
CA ILE A 396 17.75 7.90 -26.28
C ILE A 396 18.97 8.83 -26.22
N LEU A 397 19.48 9.23 -27.40
CA LEU A 397 20.52 10.27 -27.50
C LEU A 397 19.96 11.63 -27.10
N ALA A 398 20.53 12.25 -26.06
CA ALA A 398 20.25 13.63 -25.70
C ALA A 398 20.96 14.59 -26.67
N GLU A 399 20.24 15.57 -27.20
CA GLU A 399 20.76 16.59 -28.13
C GLU A 399 20.38 17.99 -27.62
N ALA A 400 21.34 18.92 -27.65
CA ALA A 400 21.15 20.27 -27.12
C ALA A 400 20.04 21.02 -27.87
N GLY A 401 19.01 21.49 -27.15
CA GLY A 401 17.86 22.18 -27.73
C GLY A 401 16.85 21.26 -28.43
N VAL A 402 16.90 19.95 -28.18
CA VAL A 402 16.02 18.95 -28.79
C VAL A 402 15.20 18.23 -27.71
N THR A 403 13.87 18.30 -27.85
CA THR A 403 12.95 17.39 -27.17
C THR A 403 12.84 16.08 -27.94
N LYS A 404 12.91 14.96 -27.21
CA LYS A 404 12.55 13.62 -27.68
C LYS A 404 11.23 13.19 -27.04
N GLU A 405 10.44 12.41 -27.76
CA GLU A 405 9.20 11.81 -27.27
C GLU A 405 9.45 10.36 -26.85
N ALA A 406 8.96 9.98 -25.67
CA ALA A 406 9.04 8.66 -25.06
C ALA A 406 7.75 8.40 -24.26
N ASP A 407 6.64 8.18 -24.95
CA ASP A 407 5.39 7.71 -24.31
C ASP A 407 5.62 6.35 -23.65
N PHE A 408 5.00 6.13 -22.50
CA PHE A 408 5.01 4.84 -21.78
C PHE A 408 3.62 4.20 -21.81
N TYR A 409 3.56 2.88 -21.95
CA TYR A 409 2.32 2.11 -21.91
C TYR A 409 2.46 0.93 -20.96
N PHE A 410 1.71 0.93 -19.85
CA PHE A 410 1.78 -0.19 -18.92
C PHE A 410 1.49 -1.52 -19.60
N ASN A 411 2.45 -2.44 -19.52
CA ASN A 411 2.31 -3.78 -20.08
C ASN A 411 1.11 -4.53 -19.48
N GLY A 412 0.38 -5.26 -20.30
CA GLY A 412 -0.69 -6.15 -19.83
C GLY A 412 -1.79 -6.34 -20.86
N TYR A 413 -2.28 -7.57 -20.99
CA TYR A 413 -3.25 -7.89 -22.04
C TYR A 413 -4.63 -7.23 -21.81
N GLU A 414 -5.17 -6.61 -22.86
CA GLU A 414 -6.59 -6.21 -22.98
C GLU A 414 -7.57 -7.41 -22.88
N LYS A 415 -7.08 -8.64 -23.03
CA LYS A 415 -7.90 -9.86 -23.17
C LYS A 415 -7.39 -11.02 -22.32
N GLY A 416 -8.33 -11.80 -21.81
CA GLY A 416 -8.08 -12.78 -20.76
C GLY A 416 -8.31 -12.15 -19.39
N ILE A 417 -7.71 -12.75 -18.37
CA ILE A 417 -7.86 -12.34 -16.98
C ILE A 417 -7.51 -10.87 -16.79
N GLN A 418 -8.36 -10.15 -16.05
CA GLN A 418 -8.15 -8.75 -15.67
C GLN A 418 -7.97 -8.65 -14.16
N VAL A 419 -7.10 -7.76 -13.69
CA VAL A 419 -6.89 -7.52 -12.25
C VAL A 419 -7.03 -6.03 -11.95
N THR A 420 -7.72 -5.72 -10.86
CA THR A 420 -8.04 -4.36 -10.42
C THR A 420 -7.66 -4.20 -8.94
N PRO A 421 -6.65 -3.38 -8.61
CA PRO A 421 -6.46 -2.87 -7.26
C PRO A 421 -7.72 -2.16 -6.77
N LEU A 422 -8.27 -2.54 -5.62
CA LEU A 422 -9.54 -1.98 -5.13
C LEU A 422 -9.32 -0.85 -4.12
N VAL A 423 -8.73 -1.17 -2.96
CA VAL A 423 -8.67 -0.28 -1.80
C VAL A 423 -7.51 -0.61 -0.86
N SER A 424 -6.98 0.40 -0.18
CA SER A 424 -6.03 0.25 0.94
C SER A 424 -6.77 -0.13 2.24
N ALA A 425 -7.46 -1.25 2.22
CA ALA A 425 -8.25 -1.79 3.33
C ALA A 425 -8.27 -3.33 3.28
N PHE A 426 -8.85 -3.99 4.29
CA PHE A 426 -9.04 -5.44 4.30
C PHE A 426 -10.45 -5.82 3.83
N ILE A 427 -10.60 -6.28 2.58
CA ILE A 427 -11.82 -7.01 2.18
C ILE A 427 -11.91 -8.31 2.98
N ARG A 428 -13.14 -8.65 3.37
CA ARG A 428 -13.49 -9.87 4.10
C ARG A 428 -14.47 -10.75 3.34
N ASP A 429 -15.34 -10.16 2.52
CA ASP A 429 -16.33 -10.89 1.73
C ASP A 429 -16.79 -10.11 0.48
N MET A 430 -17.44 -10.81 -0.45
CA MET A 430 -17.95 -10.32 -1.72
C MET A 430 -19.38 -10.82 -1.97
N ALA A 431 -20.24 -9.93 -2.44
CA ALA A 431 -21.54 -10.33 -2.96
C ALA A 431 -21.34 -11.29 -4.15
N LYS A 432 -22.04 -12.43 -4.16
CA LYS A 432 -21.86 -13.50 -5.15
C LYS A 432 -22.11 -13.10 -6.61
N GLY A 433 -22.57 -11.88 -6.89
CA GLY A 433 -22.58 -11.26 -8.22
C GLY A 433 -21.34 -10.43 -8.57
N GLY A 434 -20.21 -10.58 -7.85
CA GLY A 434 -18.89 -10.01 -8.18
C GLY A 434 -18.71 -8.49 -8.03
N LYS A 435 -19.81 -7.71 -7.99
CA LYS A 435 -19.78 -6.24 -8.17
C LYS A 435 -19.84 -5.44 -6.86
N ARG A 436 -19.80 -6.10 -5.70
CA ARG A 436 -19.77 -5.48 -4.36
C ARG A 436 -18.94 -6.31 -3.39
N ALA A 437 -18.18 -5.63 -2.54
CA ALA A 437 -17.37 -6.25 -1.50
C ALA A 437 -17.46 -5.46 -0.19
N ALA A 438 -17.11 -6.09 0.92
CA ALA A 438 -17.18 -5.51 2.26
C ALA A 438 -15.98 -5.91 3.10
N GLY A 439 -15.73 -5.15 4.17
CA GLY A 439 -14.67 -5.49 5.10
C GLY A 439 -14.36 -4.39 6.11
N GLN A 440 -13.07 -4.27 6.42
CA GLN A 440 -12.53 -3.48 7.53
C GLN A 440 -11.52 -2.42 7.06
N ALA A 441 -11.75 -1.17 7.49
CA ALA A 441 -10.87 -0.03 7.31
C ALA A 441 -10.57 0.58 8.69
N GLY A 442 -9.37 0.33 9.22
CA GLY A 442 -9.07 0.61 10.62
C GLY A 442 -10.00 -0.18 11.56
N PRO A 443 -10.71 0.47 12.51
CA PRO A 443 -11.72 -0.19 13.34
C PRO A 443 -13.09 -0.36 12.63
N THR A 444 -13.34 0.39 11.55
CA THR A 444 -14.69 0.61 11.01
C THR A 444 -15.01 -0.32 9.84
N ALA A 445 -16.28 -0.64 9.68
CA ALA A 445 -16.81 -1.36 8.51
C ALA A 445 -16.78 -0.47 7.24
N PHE A 446 -16.56 -1.08 6.08
CA PHE A 446 -16.69 -0.40 4.78
C PHE A 446 -17.42 -1.27 3.74
N LEU A 447 -17.92 -0.60 2.70
CA LEU A 447 -18.45 -1.20 1.48
C LEU A 447 -17.71 -0.66 0.25
N TRP A 448 -17.49 -1.54 -0.72
CA TRP A 448 -17.05 -1.22 -2.08
C TRP A 448 -18.12 -1.68 -3.08
N ASP A 449 -18.39 -0.88 -4.09
CA ASP A 449 -19.32 -1.13 -5.18
C ASP A 449 -18.64 -0.73 -6.50
N GLU A 450 -18.65 -1.61 -7.50
CA GLU A 450 -17.93 -1.45 -8.77
C GLU A 450 -18.25 -0.14 -9.51
N LYS A 451 -19.37 0.52 -9.20
CA LYS A 451 -19.82 1.76 -9.85
C LYS A 451 -19.92 2.97 -8.91
N LYS A 452 -20.10 2.76 -7.60
CA LYS A 452 -20.11 3.84 -6.59
C LYS A 452 -18.73 4.07 -5.93
N GLY A 453 -17.78 3.15 -6.10
CA GLY A 453 -16.49 3.18 -5.43
C GLY A 453 -16.57 2.75 -3.97
N TYR A 454 -15.68 3.33 -3.14
CA TYR A 454 -15.47 2.99 -1.73
C TYR A 454 -16.25 3.89 -0.78
N LYS A 455 -16.83 3.30 0.28
CA LYS A 455 -17.59 3.98 1.32
C LYS A 455 -17.32 3.36 2.69
N VAL A 456 -16.66 4.11 3.58
CA VAL A 456 -16.61 3.78 5.01
C VAL A 456 -17.99 4.02 5.64
N LEU A 457 -18.41 3.15 6.56
CA LEU A 457 -19.61 3.37 7.36
C LEU A 457 -19.32 4.33 8.54
N PRO A 458 -20.36 4.86 9.22
CA PRO A 458 -20.16 5.63 10.46
C PRO A 458 -19.37 4.83 11.52
N PRO A 459 -18.54 5.48 12.37
CA PRO A 459 -17.62 4.78 13.29
C PRO A 459 -18.27 3.83 14.30
N GLU A 460 -19.57 3.97 14.58
CA GLU A 460 -20.29 3.05 15.46
C GLU A 460 -20.69 1.71 14.80
N PHE A 461 -20.22 1.45 13.58
CA PHE A 461 -20.36 0.18 12.88
C PHE A 461 -18.99 -0.50 12.71
N VAL A 462 -18.68 -1.43 13.61
CA VAL A 462 -17.52 -2.33 13.55
C VAL A 462 -17.88 -3.54 12.66
N PRO A 463 -16.97 -4.14 11.86
CA PRO A 463 -17.33 -5.26 10.99
C PRO A 463 -17.42 -6.60 11.77
N ALA A 464 -18.61 -7.23 11.78
CA ALA A 464 -18.83 -8.57 12.34
C ALA A 464 -18.43 -9.63 11.31
N ASN A 465 -17.11 -9.81 11.14
CA ASN A 465 -16.48 -10.42 9.96
C ASN A 465 -16.78 -9.71 8.63
N GLY A 466 -17.83 -8.88 8.53
CA GLY A 466 -18.16 -8.10 7.34
C GLY A 466 -18.92 -8.86 6.26
N ALA A 467 -19.45 -10.05 6.57
CA ALA A 467 -20.16 -10.92 5.63
C ALA A 467 -21.33 -10.21 4.92
N LEU A 468 -21.52 -10.51 3.63
CA LEU A 468 -22.55 -9.96 2.76
C LEU A 468 -23.61 -11.00 2.42
N ASN A 469 -24.80 -10.53 2.08
CA ASN A 469 -25.78 -11.36 1.37
C ASN A 469 -25.48 -11.35 -0.15
N ARG A 470 -26.12 -12.25 -0.90
CA ARG A 470 -25.85 -12.53 -2.32
C ARG A 470 -25.78 -11.30 -3.24
N ASN A 471 -26.55 -10.26 -2.93
CA ASN A 471 -26.62 -9.02 -3.73
C ASN A 471 -25.90 -7.81 -3.10
N GLY A 472 -25.22 -7.99 -1.97
CA GLY A 472 -24.43 -6.94 -1.31
C GLY A 472 -25.28 -5.75 -0.84
N GLN A 473 -26.49 -6.00 -0.35
CA GLN A 473 -27.39 -4.97 0.22
C GLN A 473 -27.53 -5.07 1.73
N LYS A 474 -27.25 -6.24 2.30
CA LYS A 474 -27.16 -6.52 3.74
C LYS A 474 -25.70 -6.86 4.08
N MET A 475 -25.18 -6.27 5.17
CA MET A 475 -23.82 -6.50 5.68
C MET A 475 -23.87 -6.82 7.18
N LEU A 476 -23.06 -7.76 7.63
CA LEU A 476 -22.95 -8.14 9.03
C LEU A 476 -21.97 -7.21 9.79
N VAL A 477 -22.47 -6.50 10.79
CA VAL A 477 -21.76 -5.49 11.60
C VAL A 477 -21.96 -5.73 13.10
N GLN A 478 -21.18 -5.05 13.94
CA GLN A 478 -21.38 -4.93 15.38
C GLN A 478 -21.68 -3.47 15.73
N LYS A 479 -22.54 -3.25 16.72
CA LYS A 479 -22.89 -1.93 17.25
C LYS A 479 -23.37 -2.02 18.70
N ASP A 480 -23.02 -1.04 19.53
CA ASP A 480 -23.71 -0.81 20.81
C ASP A 480 -25.04 -0.09 20.56
N PHE A 481 -26.15 -0.72 20.96
CA PHE A 481 -27.50 -0.19 20.85
C PHE A 481 -28.03 0.42 22.16
N THR A 482 -27.36 0.22 23.29
CA THR A 482 -27.84 0.62 24.63
C THR A 482 -27.04 1.78 25.23
N GLY A 483 -25.78 1.96 24.81
CA GLY A 483 -24.84 2.94 25.36
C GLY A 483 -24.09 2.44 26.61
N ASN A 484 -24.08 1.13 26.88
CA ASN A 484 -23.38 0.53 28.03
C ASN A 484 -21.92 0.13 27.72
N GLY A 485 -21.48 0.19 26.46
CA GLY A 485 -20.16 -0.24 26.01
C GLY A 485 -20.07 -1.70 25.53
N ILE A 486 -21.20 -2.41 25.43
CA ILE A 486 -21.28 -3.81 24.97
C ILE A 486 -21.98 -3.85 23.60
N GLN A 487 -21.24 -4.28 22.58
CA GLN A 487 -21.73 -4.34 21.19
C GLN A 487 -22.48 -5.63 20.89
N GLU A 488 -23.43 -5.55 19.95
CA GLU A 488 -24.22 -6.69 19.46
C GLU A 488 -24.04 -6.85 17.95
N ALA A 489 -24.15 -8.09 17.48
CA ALA A 489 -24.24 -8.38 16.05
C ALA A 489 -25.54 -7.80 15.46
N ALA A 490 -25.44 -7.22 14.26
CA ALA A 490 -26.56 -6.64 13.53
C ALA A 490 -26.37 -6.76 12.02
N ILE A 491 -27.48 -6.76 11.27
CA ILE A 491 -27.48 -6.61 9.81
C ILE A 491 -27.69 -5.13 9.47
N TRP A 492 -26.68 -4.53 8.84
CA TRP A 492 -26.74 -3.18 8.26
C TRP A 492 -27.28 -3.23 6.82
N SER A 493 -28.04 -2.21 6.41
CA SER A 493 -28.48 -1.98 5.03
C SER A 493 -28.63 -0.48 4.73
N GLU A 494 -28.75 -0.09 3.45
CA GLU A 494 -29.08 1.31 3.09
C GLU A 494 -30.47 1.75 3.60
N GLN A 495 -31.33 0.81 4.01
CA GLN A 495 -32.69 1.04 4.52
C GLN A 495 -32.78 1.14 6.05
N GLY A 496 -31.77 0.69 6.79
CA GLY A 496 -31.80 0.59 8.25
C GLY A 496 -30.90 -0.51 8.80
N VAL A 497 -30.96 -0.72 10.12
CA VAL A 497 -30.15 -1.69 10.84
C VAL A 497 -31.06 -2.60 11.67
N THR A 498 -30.89 -3.91 11.54
CA THR A 498 -31.61 -4.94 12.29
C THR A 498 -30.67 -5.56 13.33
N PRO A 499 -30.83 -5.30 14.64
CA PRO A 499 -30.11 -6.03 15.67
C PRO A 499 -30.45 -7.52 15.62
N LEU A 500 -29.45 -8.39 15.82
CA LEU A 500 -29.71 -9.83 15.96
C LEU A 500 -30.12 -10.19 17.40
N GLY A 501 -29.78 -9.32 18.36
CA GLY A 501 -29.94 -9.56 19.79
C GLY A 501 -28.81 -10.42 20.37
N ASP A 502 -29.09 -11.03 21.51
CA ASP A 502 -28.12 -11.75 22.32
C ASP A 502 -28.76 -12.87 23.18
N LEU A 503 -27.96 -13.55 24.00
CA LEU A 503 -28.39 -14.67 24.86
C LEU A 503 -28.35 -14.36 26.37
N ASN A 504 -27.96 -13.15 26.79
CA ASN A 504 -27.75 -12.76 28.19
C ASN A 504 -28.43 -11.44 28.62
N GLY A 505 -29.19 -10.78 27.73
CA GLY A 505 -29.84 -9.49 27.96
C GLY A 505 -28.88 -8.30 27.89
N ASN A 506 -27.81 -8.38 27.09
CA ASN A 506 -26.76 -7.38 26.94
C ASN A 506 -26.09 -6.99 28.29
N SER A 507 -25.96 -7.96 29.18
CA SER A 507 -25.44 -7.81 30.54
C SER A 507 -23.93 -8.08 30.65
N CYS A 508 -23.42 -9.04 29.89
CA CYS A 508 -21.98 -9.33 29.75
C CYS A 508 -21.62 -9.72 28.32
N GLY A 509 -20.32 -9.86 28.04
CA GLY A 509 -19.83 -10.21 26.71
C GLY A 509 -18.33 -10.45 26.67
N GLY A 510 -17.83 -10.84 25.51
CA GLY A 510 -16.42 -11.13 25.31
C GLY A 510 -15.58 -9.94 24.85
N GLY A 511 -14.42 -9.77 25.49
CA GLY A 511 -13.46 -8.70 25.18
C GLY A 511 -12.61 -8.99 23.94
N SER A 512 -12.33 -7.94 23.17
CA SER A 512 -11.53 -7.98 21.95
C SER A 512 -10.83 -6.63 21.69
N VAL A 513 -9.98 -6.56 20.67
CA VAL A 513 -9.33 -5.28 20.26
C VAL A 513 -10.32 -4.23 19.72
N THR A 514 -11.56 -4.61 19.40
CA THR A 514 -12.64 -3.70 18.99
C THR A 514 -13.65 -3.41 20.12
N GLY A 515 -13.37 -3.86 21.36
CA GLY A 515 -14.23 -3.66 22.53
C GLY A 515 -14.90 -4.95 23.04
N VAL A 516 -15.92 -4.80 23.88
CA VAL A 516 -16.70 -5.92 24.46
C VAL A 516 -17.93 -6.18 23.60
N THR A 517 -18.26 -7.47 23.41
CA THR A 517 -19.32 -7.93 22.50
C THR A 517 -20.23 -8.95 23.20
N ALA A 518 -21.55 -8.73 23.28
CA ALA A 518 -22.50 -9.75 23.74
C ALA A 518 -22.72 -10.84 22.66
N THR A 519 -22.63 -10.43 21.39
CA THR A 519 -22.66 -11.33 20.23
C THR A 519 -21.72 -10.83 19.13
N SER A 520 -21.17 -11.77 18.37
CA SER A 520 -20.25 -11.53 17.25
C SER A 520 -20.67 -12.38 16.06
N GLY A 521 -21.26 -11.74 15.05
CA GLY A 521 -21.65 -12.40 13.80
C GLY A 521 -20.43 -12.77 12.95
N TRP A 522 -20.56 -13.83 12.16
CA TRP A 522 -19.51 -14.33 11.27
C TRP A 522 -19.94 -14.55 9.82
N ALA A 523 -21.16 -15.06 9.59
CA ALA A 523 -21.66 -15.35 8.25
C ALA A 523 -23.18 -15.16 8.12
N LEU A 524 -23.64 -15.08 6.87
CA LEU A 524 -24.99 -14.68 6.46
C LEU A 524 -25.42 -15.52 5.23
N ASP A 525 -26.69 -15.90 5.11
CA ASP A 525 -27.21 -16.62 3.94
C ASP A 525 -27.37 -15.71 2.70
N ASP A 526 -27.67 -16.30 1.53
CA ASP A 526 -27.80 -15.54 0.27
C ASP A 526 -28.82 -14.39 0.37
N LYS A 527 -29.86 -14.55 1.20
CA LYS A 527 -30.93 -13.57 1.36
C LYS A 527 -30.66 -12.56 2.49
N GLY A 528 -29.76 -12.87 3.40
CA GLY A 528 -29.67 -12.26 4.73
C GLY A 528 -30.96 -12.38 5.53
N GLU A 529 -31.63 -13.52 5.44
CA GLU A 529 -32.73 -13.97 6.30
C GLU A 529 -32.23 -14.82 7.49
N THR A 530 -31.02 -15.40 7.38
CA THR A 530 -30.38 -16.26 8.39
C THR A 530 -28.92 -15.82 8.61
N ALA A 531 -28.49 -15.69 9.86
CA ALA A 531 -27.12 -15.30 10.24
C ALA A 531 -26.56 -16.21 11.35
N VAL A 532 -25.24 -16.40 11.39
CA VAL A 532 -24.56 -17.27 12.37
C VAL A 532 -23.32 -16.61 12.96
N GLY A 533 -22.91 -17.06 14.15
CA GLY A 533 -21.72 -16.53 14.82
C GLY A 533 -21.42 -17.13 16.19
N LEU A 534 -20.84 -16.28 17.04
CA LEU A 534 -20.50 -16.53 18.44
C LEU A 534 -21.38 -15.68 19.35
N ALA A 535 -21.97 -16.29 20.37
CA ALA A 535 -22.74 -15.60 21.40
C ALA A 535 -22.17 -15.93 22.78
N TYR A 536 -22.43 -15.05 23.74
CA TYR A 536 -22.05 -15.21 25.13
C TYR A 536 -23.28 -15.32 26.03
N LYS A 537 -23.25 -16.23 27.00
CA LYS A 537 -24.24 -16.38 28.06
C LYS A 537 -23.54 -16.46 29.42
N ASP A 538 -24.17 -15.96 30.47
CA ASP A 538 -23.78 -16.25 31.86
C ASP A 538 -24.48 -17.55 32.28
N VAL A 539 -23.73 -18.53 32.79
CA VAL A 539 -24.22 -19.88 33.13
C VAL A 539 -24.35 -20.13 34.64
N ASP A 540 -23.53 -19.46 35.46
CA ASP A 540 -23.52 -19.66 36.92
C ASP A 540 -23.95 -18.43 37.76
N GLY A 541 -24.08 -17.27 37.12
CA GLY A 541 -24.61 -16.04 37.69
C GLY A 541 -23.56 -15.11 38.30
N ASP A 542 -22.28 -15.27 37.96
CA ASP A 542 -21.20 -14.40 38.47
C ASP A 542 -21.07 -13.04 37.74
N GLY A 543 -21.77 -12.88 36.60
CA GLY A 543 -21.72 -11.67 35.76
C GLY A 543 -20.58 -11.65 34.74
N ASN A 544 -19.81 -12.74 34.63
CA ASN A 544 -18.88 -13.00 33.54
C ASN A 544 -19.59 -13.74 32.38
N CYS A 545 -18.96 -13.67 31.21
CA CYS A 545 -19.43 -14.27 29.96
C CYS A 545 -18.29 -15.05 29.25
N GLN A 546 -17.14 -15.22 29.88
CA GLN A 546 -15.94 -15.85 29.31
C GLN A 546 -15.20 -16.78 30.29
N SER A 547 -15.85 -17.28 31.34
CA SER A 547 -15.22 -18.22 32.27
C SER A 547 -14.78 -19.48 31.51
N THR A 548 -13.61 -19.99 31.88
CA THR A 548 -12.99 -21.08 31.10
C THR A 548 -13.63 -22.41 31.49
N TYR A 549 -14.13 -23.14 30.49
CA TYR A 549 -14.72 -24.49 30.62
C TYR A 549 -16.11 -24.57 31.30
N SER A 550 -16.83 -23.45 31.44
CA SER A 550 -18.21 -23.40 31.95
C SER A 550 -19.30 -23.54 30.88
N GLY A 551 -18.96 -23.31 29.59
CA GLY A 551 -19.92 -23.37 28.48
C GLY A 551 -20.59 -22.04 28.16
N GLU A 552 -20.01 -20.92 28.56
CA GLU A 552 -20.52 -19.56 28.31
C GLU A 552 -20.34 -19.06 26.87
N ILE A 553 -19.39 -19.62 26.12
CA ILE A 553 -19.01 -19.16 24.77
C ILE A 553 -19.52 -20.13 23.69
N VAL A 554 -20.62 -19.78 23.03
CA VAL A 554 -21.48 -20.73 22.29
C VAL A 554 -21.81 -20.31 20.85
N PRO A 555 -22.12 -21.28 19.96
CA PRO A 555 -22.50 -21.00 18.59
C PRO A 555 -23.96 -20.52 18.54
N PHE A 556 -24.25 -19.47 17.77
CA PHE A 556 -25.63 -19.03 17.54
C PHE A 556 -26.06 -19.18 16.09
N ILE A 557 -27.36 -19.35 15.91
CA ILE A 557 -28.09 -19.08 14.66
C ILE A 557 -29.20 -18.06 14.95
N TRP A 558 -29.36 -17.11 14.03
CA TRP A 558 -30.44 -16.14 14.01
C TRP A 558 -31.21 -16.31 12.70
N ASP A 559 -32.54 -16.23 12.75
CA ASP A 559 -33.36 -16.02 11.56
C ASP A 559 -34.45 -14.99 11.82
N GLU A 560 -34.94 -14.33 10.77
CA GLU A 560 -35.90 -13.21 10.84
C GLU A 560 -37.23 -13.57 11.55
N LYS A 561 -37.57 -14.85 11.72
CA LYS A 561 -38.82 -15.32 12.34
C LYS A 561 -38.63 -15.81 13.77
N GLY A 562 -37.52 -16.49 14.05
CA GLY A 562 -37.18 -17.06 15.35
C GLY A 562 -36.39 -16.13 16.26
N GLY A 563 -35.68 -15.14 15.70
CA GLY A 563 -34.64 -14.41 16.42
C GLY A 563 -33.39 -15.27 16.67
N MET A 564 -32.53 -14.85 17.60
CA MET A 564 -31.32 -15.58 17.96
C MET A 564 -31.63 -16.77 18.88
N ARG A 565 -30.95 -17.89 18.64
CA ARG A 565 -30.88 -19.07 19.51
C ARG A 565 -29.48 -19.68 19.49
N GLU A 566 -29.15 -20.42 20.54
CA GLU A 566 -28.00 -21.32 20.54
C GLU A 566 -28.23 -22.48 19.54
N LEU A 567 -27.21 -22.83 18.75
CA LEU A 567 -27.18 -24.09 17.99
C LEU A 567 -26.95 -25.27 18.93
N ASP A 568 -27.25 -26.51 18.53
CA ASP A 568 -27.06 -27.68 19.40
C ASP A 568 -25.61 -27.78 19.93
N THR A 569 -25.48 -27.91 21.26
CA THR A 569 -24.22 -28.16 21.97
C THR A 569 -24.31 -29.33 22.96
N GLU A 570 -25.38 -30.15 22.96
CA GLU A 570 -25.57 -31.23 23.95
C GLU A 570 -24.43 -32.26 23.97
N GLY A 571 -23.74 -32.45 22.84
CA GLY A 571 -22.58 -33.35 22.72
C GLY A 571 -21.23 -32.79 23.20
N VAL A 572 -21.16 -31.56 23.72
CA VAL A 572 -19.90 -30.88 24.05
C VAL A 572 -19.45 -31.18 25.49
N ASP A 573 -18.24 -31.71 25.65
CA ASP A 573 -17.56 -31.76 26.95
C ASP A 573 -16.98 -30.38 27.29
N TRP A 574 -17.81 -29.54 27.92
CA TRP A 574 -17.46 -28.18 28.32
C TRP A 574 -16.29 -28.12 29.31
N ASN A 575 -16.11 -29.14 30.18
CA ASN A 575 -14.95 -29.26 31.08
C ASN A 575 -13.58 -29.25 30.36
N ARG A 576 -13.59 -29.45 29.03
CA ARG A 576 -12.41 -29.49 28.17
C ARG A 576 -12.51 -28.54 26.98
N THR A 577 -13.64 -27.88 26.77
CA THR A 577 -13.92 -27.04 25.61
C THR A 577 -14.23 -25.62 26.08
N GLN A 578 -13.41 -24.64 25.70
CA GLN A 578 -13.62 -23.25 26.13
C GLN A 578 -14.71 -22.55 25.31
N PHE A 579 -14.76 -22.83 24.00
CA PHE A 579 -15.78 -22.30 23.09
C PHE A 579 -16.14 -23.30 21.99
N VAL A 580 -17.35 -23.15 21.47
CA VAL A 580 -17.78 -23.63 20.15
C VAL A 580 -18.38 -22.44 19.40
N ARG A 581 -18.12 -22.33 18.09
CA ARG A 581 -18.51 -21.18 17.25
C ARG A 581 -19.02 -21.65 15.90
N ALA A 582 -20.14 -21.09 15.43
CA ALA A 582 -20.53 -21.15 14.03
C ALA A 582 -19.87 -19.99 13.27
N HIS A 583 -19.28 -20.25 12.10
CA HIS A 583 -18.50 -19.25 11.37
C HIS A 583 -18.70 -19.21 9.85
N ALA A 584 -19.47 -20.14 9.29
CA ALA A 584 -19.91 -20.11 7.89
C ALA A 584 -21.28 -20.78 7.74
N ILE A 585 -21.99 -20.47 6.65
CA ILE A 585 -23.31 -21.02 6.33
C ILE A 585 -23.46 -21.15 4.81
N SER A 586 -24.18 -22.16 4.32
CA SER A 586 -24.50 -22.31 2.89
C SER A 586 -25.47 -21.24 2.40
N GLY A 587 -25.44 -20.94 1.10
CA GLY A 587 -26.30 -19.90 0.49
C GLY A 587 -27.80 -20.12 0.74
N ASN A 588 -28.25 -21.37 0.76
CA ASN A 588 -29.63 -21.76 1.09
C ASN A 588 -29.99 -21.70 2.58
N GLY A 589 -29.01 -21.52 3.48
CA GLY A 589 -29.18 -21.48 4.93
C GLY A 589 -29.26 -22.84 5.64
N GLU A 590 -29.12 -23.97 4.93
CA GLU A 590 -29.38 -25.31 5.48
C GLU A 590 -28.16 -25.97 6.15
N VAL A 591 -26.93 -25.57 5.83
CA VAL A 591 -25.70 -26.16 6.37
C VAL A 591 -24.85 -25.07 7.04
N VAL A 592 -24.70 -25.17 8.36
CA VAL A 592 -23.84 -24.29 9.17
C VAL A 592 -22.54 -25.01 9.48
N LEU A 593 -21.41 -24.31 9.34
CA LEU A 593 -20.08 -24.81 9.66
C LEU A 593 -19.47 -24.02 10.83
N GLY A 594 -18.63 -24.68 11.61
CA GLY A 594 -18.04 -24.10 12.81
C GLY A 594 -16.76 -24.77 13.27
N SER A 595 -16.26 -24.29 14.40
CA SER A 595 -15.09 -24.84 15.08
C SER A 595 -15.19 -24.73 16.60
N ASN A 596 -14.42 -25.56 17.31
CA ASN A 596 -14.22 -25.45 18.75
C ASN A 596 -12.78 -25.07 19.12
N THR A 597 -12.53 -24.82 20.41
CA THR A 597 -11.24 -24.33 20.93
C THR A 597 -10.00 -25.19 20.60
N HIS A 598 -10.17 -26.43 20.13
CA HIS A 598 -9.07 -27.35 19.77
C HIS A 598 -8.78 -27.38 18.27
N GLN A 599 -9.25 -26.39 17.49
CA GLN A 599 -9.18 -26.38 16.02
C GLN A 599 -9.76 -27.67 15.43
N LYS A 600 -10.99 -27.98 15.85
CA LYS A 600 -11.79 -29.11 15.33
C LYS A 600 -12.97 -28.57 14.56
N ALA A 601 -13.14 -29.03 13.32
CA ALA A 601 -14.30 -28.67 12.51
C ALA A 601 -15.57 -29.34 13.05
N VAL A 602 -16.67 -28.59 13.06
CA VAL A 602 -18.03 -29.07 13.37
C VAL A 602 -19.04 -28.52 12.37
N ALA A 603 -20.21 -29.13 12.26
CA ALA A 603 -21.31 -28.62 11.45
C ALA A 603 -22.68 -28.92 12.05
N TRP A 604 -23.69 -28.17 11.62
CA TRP A 604 -25.11 -28.41 11.87
C TRP A 604 -25.85 -28.42 10.54
N VAL A 605 -26.83 -29.30 10.38
CA VAL A 605 -27.56 -29.50 9.12
C VAL A 605 -29.05 -29.43 9.41
N ASN A 606 -29.76 -28.53 8.73
CA ASN A 606 -31.18 -28.23 8.94
C ASN A 606 -31.55 -27.94 10.41
N ASP A 607 -30.72 -27.14 11.10
CA ASP A 607 -30.86 -26.80 12.53
C ASP A 607 -30.92 -28.03 13.46
N GLY A 608 -30.35 -29.16 13.00
CA GLY A 608 -30.24 -30.41 13.76
C GLY A 608 -28.97 -30.51 14.60
N SER A 609 -28.76 -31.68 15.21
CA SER A 609 -27.67 -31.92 16.16
C SER A 609 -26.26 -31.70 15.59
N MET A 610 -25.32 -31.32 16.46
CA MET A 610 -23.93 -31.03 16.12
C MET A 610 -23.19 -32.28 15.59
N ILE A 611 -22.51 -32.11 14.45
CA ILE A 611 -21.71 -33.13 13.78
C ILE A 611 -20.23 -32.88 14.06
N ASP A 612 -19.55 -33.81 14.72
CA ASP A 612 -18.09 -33.78 14.91
C ASP A 612 -17.36 -34.24 13.64
N LEU A 613 -17.05 -33.29 12.75
CA LEU A 613 -16.33 -33.53 11.50
C LEU A 613 -14.86 -33.89 11.76
N HIS A 614 -14.28 -33.45 12.88
CA HIS A 614 -12.96 -33.87 13.30
C HIS A 614 -12.93 -35.34 13.72
N GLY A 615 -13.90 -35.78 14.53
CA GLY A 615 -14.05 -37.19 14.93
C GLY A 615 -14.41 -38.12 13.77
N ALA A 616 -15.17 -37.63 12.78
CA ALA A 616 -15.54 -38.40 11.60
C ALA A 616 -14.42 -38.49 10.55
N PHE A 617 -13.70 -37.40 10.30
CA PHE A 617 -12.86 -37.23 9.10
C PHE A 617 -11.46 -36.66 9.35
N GLY A 618 -11.09 -36.37 10.62
CA GLY A 618 -9.82 -35.71 10.94
C GLY A 618 -9.75 -34.24 10.53
N ALA A 619 -10.88 -33.61 10.19
CA ALA A 619 -10.94 -32.21 9.76
C ALA A 619 -10.61 -31.24 10.89
N TYR A 620 -9.74 -30.25 10.62
CA TYR A 620 -9.39 -29.19 11.57
C TYR A 620 -10.12 -27.87 11.25
N GLU A 621 -10.37 -27.59 9.96
CA GLU A 621 -11.09 -26.41 9.48
C GLU A 621 -12.13 -26.76 8.41
N ALA A 622 -13.22 -26.00 8.40
CA ALA A 622 -14.25 -26.02 7.35
C ALA A 622 -14.89 -24.62 7.28
N TYR A 623 -14.77 -23.94 6.13
CA TYR A 623 -15.35 -22.60 5.91
C TYR A 623 -16.15 -22.54 4.60
N ALA A 624 -15.56 -22.97 3.48
CA ALA A 624 -16.25 -22.97 2.19
C ALA A 624 -17.33 -24.07 2.07
N THR A 625 -18.46 -23.72 1.47
CA THR A 625 -19.58 -24.62 1.15
C THR A 625 -20.34 -24.14 -0.09
N SER A 626 -20.95 -25.05 -0.85
CA SER A 626 -21.75 -24.73 -2.03
C SER A 626 -23.07 -24.03 -1.68
N GLN A 627 -23.73 -23.43 -2.68
CA GLN A 627 -24.98 -22.67 -2.48
C GLN A 627 -26.07 -23.55 -1.84
N ASP A 628 -26.15 -24.81 -2.26
CA ASP A 628 -27.08 -25.83 -1.78
C ASP A 628 -26.57 -26.65 -0.56
N GLY A 629 -25.36 -26.36 -0.08
CA GLY A 629 -24.70 -27.12 0.99
C GLY A 629 -24.30 -28.56 0.61
N SER A 630 -24.40 -28.98 -0.66
CA SER A 630 -24.08 -30.35 -1.09
C SER A 630 -22.59 -30.66 -1.21
N LYS A 631 -21.72 -29.63 -1.21
CA LYS A 631 -20.26 -29.73 -1.16
C LYS A 631 -19.73 -28.82 -0.05
N VAL A 632 -19.08 -29.41 0.96
CA VAL A 632 -18.39 -28.67 2.05
C VAL A 632 -16.89 -28.96 1.96
N ALA A 633 -16.05 -27.94 1.95
CA ALA A 633 -14.59 -28.12 1.95
C ALA A 633 -14.07 -28.37 3.38
N LEU A 634 -13.57 -29.58 3.63
CA LEU A 634 -12.92 -29.97 4.87
C LEU A 634 -11.40 -29.95 4.69
N SER A 635 -10.72 -29.22 5.56
CA SER A 635 -9.25 -29.18 5.60
C SER A 635 -8.77 -30.27 6.56
N THR A 636 -8.03 -31.26 6.05
CA THR A 636 -7.60 -32.46 6.78
C THR A 636 -6.10 -32.67 6.66
N ARG A 637 -5.53 -33.58 7.48
CA ARG A 637 -4.12 -33.97 7.34
C ARG A 637 -3.80 -34.59 5.97
N ASP A 638 -4.78 -35.19 5.32
CA ASP A 638 -4.62 -35.91 4.04
C ASP A 638 -5.01 -35.05 2.83
N GLY A 639 -4.96 -33.72 2.99
CA GLY A 639 -5.38 -32.72 2.01
C GLY A 639 -6.81 -32.20 2.24
N VAL A 640 -7.34 -31.48 1.25
CA VAL A 640 -8.71 -30.98 1.25
C VAL A 640 -9.67 -32.07 0.75
N GLN A 641 -10.79 -32.25 1.45
CA GLN A 641 -11.82 -33.23 1.13
C GLN A 641 -13.18 -32.54 0.99
N LEU A 642 -13.90 -32.81 -0.09
CA LEU A 642 -15.28 -32.36 -0.26
C LEU A 642 -16.23 -33.36 0.42
N TRP A 643 -16.89 -32.91 1.49
CA TRP A 643 -17.94 -33.65 2.20
C TRP A 643 -19.31 -33.32 1.62
N ASN A 644 -20.16 -34.35 1.47
CA ASN A 644 -21.58 -34.22 1.10
C ASN A 644 -22.48 -34.55 2.30
N PRO A 645 -23.10 -33.55 2.97
CA PRO A 645 -23.90 -33.76 4.19
C PRO A 645 -25.06 -34.73 4.01
N ALA A 646 -25.70 -34.77 2.83
CA ALA A 646 -26.79 -35.69 2.52
C ALA A 646 -26.39 -37.18 2.48
N ARG A 647 -25.09 -37.49 2.52
CA ARG A 647 -24.55 -38.86 2.67
C ARG A 647 -24.06 -39.18 4.09
N GLY A 648 -24.30 -38.28 5.06
CA GLY A 648 -23.91 -38.44 6.46
C GLY A 648 -22.40 -38.44 6.67
N THR A 649 -21.93 -39.09 7.74
CA THR A 649 -20.53 -39.09 8.21
C THR A 649 -19.73 -40.32 7.78
N SER A 650 -20.16 -41.05 6.74
CA SER A 650 -19.43 -42.23 6.23
C SER A 650 -18.35 -41.83 5.22
N ALA A 651 -17.31 -42.65 5.03
CA ALA A 651 -16.27 -42.38 4.02
C ALA A 651 -16.81 -42.17 2.59
N ASN A 652 -17.97 -42.75 2.25
CA ASN A 652 -18.63 -42.58 0.95
C ASN A 652 -19.29 -41.19 0.76
N SER A 653 -19.29 -40.35 1.80
CA SER A 653 -19.68 -38.94 1.74
C SER A 653 -18.55 -38.00 1.32
N LEU A 654 -17.30 -38.48 1.29
CA LEU A 654 -16.11 -37.70 0.99
C LEU A 654 -15.64 -37.88 -0.46
N THR A 655 -15.06 -36.83 -1.02
CA THR A 655 -14.21 -36.87 -2.22
C THR A 655 -12.92 -36.13 -1.90
N ASN A 656 -11.77 -36.82 -1.84
CA ASN A 656 -10.49 -36.13 -1.66
C ASN A 656 -10.15 -35.35 -2.95
N ILE A 657 -9.85 -34.06 -2.82
CA ILE A 657 -9.49 -33.16 -3.93
C ILE A 657 -8.03 -32.69 -3.86
N GLY A 658 -7.25 -33.24 -2.95
CA GLY A 658 -5.82 -33.00 -2.80
C GLY A 658 -5.50 -31.67 -2.12
N SER A 659 -4.30 -31.17 -2.38
CA SER A 659 -3.77 -29.90 -1.90
C SER A 659 -2.71 -29.40 -2.89
N LEU A 660 -2.14 -28.23 -2.64
CA LEU A 660 -0.87 -27.85 -3.28
C LEU A 660 0.26 -28.79 -2.84
N ARG A 661 1.28 -28.90 -3.69
CA ARG A 661 2.37 -29.87 -3.65
C ARG A 661 3.68 -29.23 -3.20
N TRP A 662 4.39 -29.90 -2.29
CA TRP A 662 5.73 -29.47 -1.90
C TRP A 662 6.69 -29.54 -3.11
N CYS A 663 7.58 -28.56 -3.21
CA CYS A 663 8.61 -28.43 -4.24
C CYS A 663 8.13 -28.22 -5.69
N ALA A 664 6.84 -28.40 -5.98
CA ALA A 664 6.20 -27.96 -7.23
C ALA A 664 5.50 -26.60 -7.03
N ASP A 665 4.57 -26.51 -6.06
CA ASP A 665 3.78 -25.30 -5.82
C ASP A 665 4.34 -24.42 -4.70
N MET A 666 4.98 -25.02 -3.67
CA MET A 666 5.68 -24.28 -2.61
C MET A 666 7.00 -24.95 -2.19
N PRO A 667 8.10 -24.19 -2.01
CA PRO A 667 9.33 -24.70 -1.41
C PRO A 667 9.15 -25.00 0.09
N PHE A 668 9.66 -26.14 0.55
CA PHE A 668 9.62 -26.49 1.97
C PHE A 668 10.81 -25.86 2.73
N TYR A 669 10.58 -24.66 3.29
CA TYR A 669 11.54 -23.98 4.16
C TYR A 669 11.43 -24.42 5.62
N PHE A 670 12.56 -24.80 6.22
CA PHE A 670 12.64 -25.11 7.66
C PHE A 670 13.99 -24.65 8.23
N PHE A 671 13.95 -23.87 9.31
CA PHE A 671 15.12 -23.16 9.90
C PHE A 671 15.99 -22.41 8.86
N GLY A 672 15.37 -21.82 7.84
CA GLY A 672 16.06 -21.06 6.79
C GLY A 672 16.64 -21.89 5.63
N TYR A 673 16.61 -23.23 5.71
CA TYR A 673 17.05 -24.11 4.63
C TYR A 673 15.87 -24.53 3.75
N ASN A 674 16.07 -24.51 2.43
CA ASN A 674 15.11 -25.06 1.46
C ASN A 674 15.35 -26.57 1.28
N TYR A 675 14.50 -27.40 1.86
CA TYR A 675 14.67 -28.86 1.83
C TYR A 675 14.36 -29.49 0.47
N CYS A 676 13.72 -28.77 -0.46
CA CYS A 676 13.51 -29.21 -1.84
C CYS A 676 14.82 -29.35 -2.64
N GLN A 677 15.93 -28.81 -2.13
CA GLN A 677 17.28 -29.01 -2.71
C GLN A 677 17.95 -30.31 -2.23
N LEU A 678 17.33 -31.03 -1.27
CA LEU A 678 17.93 -32.17 -0.57
C LEU A 678 17.03 -33.43 -0.55
N LEU A 679 15.71 -33.25 -0.68
CA LEU A 679 14.69 -34.29 -0.60
C LEU A 679 13.66 -34.14 -1.72
N THR A 680 13.07 -35.24 -2.14
CA THR A 680 11.95 -35.27 -3.08
C THR A 680 10.63 -34.83 -2.44
N GLU A 681 9.65 -34.44 -3.27
CA GLU A 681 8.27 -34.19 -2.85
C GLU A 681 7.68 -35.38 -2.07
N GLU A 682 7.93 -36.62 -2.53
CA GLU A 682 7.42 -37.83 -1.87
C GLU A 682 8.01 -38.01 -0.45
N GLU A 683 9.30 -37.75 -0.28
CA GLU A 683 9.97 -37.83 1.03
C GLU A 683 9.48 -36.75 2.00
N ILE A 684 9.30 -35.51 1.51
CA ILE A 684 8.78 -34.40 2.32
C ILE A 684 7.31 -34.67 2.69
N THR A 685 6.48 -35.01 1.71
CA THR A 685 5.05 -35.30 1.91
C THR A 685 4.84 -36.51 2.81
N GLY A 686 5.68 -37.54 2.69
CA GLY A 686 5.68 -38.70 3.60
C GLY A 686 6.11 -38.38 5.03
N ALA A 687 6.95 -37.35 5.22
CA ALA A 687 7.44 -36.94 6.53
C ALA A 687 6.51 -35.95 7.26
N VAL A 688 5.99 -34.92 6.57
CA VAL A 688 5.19 -33.84 7.18
C VAL A 688 3.71 -33.82 6.77
N GLY A 689 3.34 -34.55 5.71
CA GLY A 689 2.02 -34.48 5.06
C GLY A 689 2.02 -33.53 3.85
N PRO A 690 0.91 -33.48 3.08
CA PRO A 690 0.69 -32.46 2.05
C PRO A 690 0.67 -31.05 2.66
N ILE A 691 0.71 -30.01 1.81
CA ILE A 691 0.68 -28.63 2.30
C ILE A 691 -0.64 -28.39 3.05
N PRO A 692 -0.62 -27.87 4.30
CA PRO A 692 -1.84 -27.46 4.98
C PRO A 692 -2.51 -26.32 4.22
N MET A 693 -3.81 -26.46 3.94
CA MET A 693 -4.62 -25.42 3.32
C MET A 693 -5.81 -25.04 4.20
N THR A 694 -6.23 -23.78 4.07
CA THR A 694 -7.53 -23.29 4.53
C THR A 694 -8.30 -22.85 3.29
N VAL A 695 -9.45 -23.49 3.01
CA VAL A 695 -10.34 -23.12 1.90
C VAL A 695 -11.39 -22.13 2.41
N PHE A 696 -11.38 -20.90 1.88
CA PHE A 696 -12.22 -19.81 2.39
C PHE A 696 -13.61 -19.80 1.76
N ASP A 697 -13.70 -19.93 0.43
CA ASP A 697 -14.96 -19.80 -0.31
C ASP A 697 -14.97 -20.64 -1.61
N MET A 698 -16.16 -20.87 -2.18
CA MET A 698 -16.35 -21.60 -3.45
C MET A 698 -17.51 -21.07 -4.30
N SER A 699 -17.53 -21.48 -5.58
CA SER A 699 -18.64 -21.21 -6.53
C SER A 699 -19.94 -21.87 -6.07
N ASP A 700 -21.09 -21.41 -6.58
CA ASP A 700 -22.41 -21.92 -6.21
C ASP A 700 -22.52 -23.44 -6.40
N ASP A 701 -21.94 -23.96 -7.49
CA ASP A 701 -21.90 -25.38 -7.86
C ASP A 701 -20.68 -26.14 -7.26
N GLY A 702 -19.88 -25.47 -6.43
CA GLY A 702 -18.66 -25.96 -5.80
C GLY A 702 -17.67 -26.56 -6.80
N ARG A 703 -17.51 -25.95 -7.97
CA ARG A 703 -16.53 -26.36 -9.00
C ARG A 703 -15.25 -25.53 -9.01
N VAL A 704 -15.30 -24.32 -8.49
CA VAL A 704 -14.13 -23.48 -8.24
C VAL A 704 -14.08 -23.23 -6.74
N ALA A 705 -12.92 -23.39 -6.12
CA ALA A 705 -12.73 -23.08 -4.71
C ALA A 705 -11.41 -22.32 -4.53
N ILE A 706 -11.37 -21.43 -3.54
CA ILE A 706 -10.21 -20.59 -3.24
C ILE A 706 -9.75 -20.79 -1.80
N GLY A 707 -8.45 -20.67 -1.58
CA GLY A 707 -7.87 -20.81 -0.26
C GLY A 707 -6.46 -20.25 -0.15
N ARG A 708 -5.86 -20.45 1.01
CA ARG A 708 -4.46 -20.15 1.27
C ARG A 708 -3.76 -21.40 1.78
N ALA A 709 -2.56 -21.62 1.25
CA ALA A 709 -1.68 -22.73 1.61
C ALA A 709 -0.55 -22.25 2.53
N GLY A 710 -0.03 -23.17 3.35
CA GLY A 710 1.11 -22.91 4.23
C GLY A 710 0.76 -22.17 5.52
N ASN A 711 1.76 -21.51 6.11
CA ASN A 711 1.65 -20.74 7.35
C ASN A 711 2.85 -19.79 7.52
N TRP A 712 2.76 -18.84 8.45
CA TRP A 712 3.78 -17.81 8.70
C TRP A 712 5.21 -18.29 9.03
N ARG A 713 5.45 -19.61 9.23
CA ARG A 713 6.79 -20.20 9.40
C ARG A 713 7.33 -20.90 8.16
N MET A 714 6.47 -21.23 7.20
CA MET A 714 6.77 -22.02 6.00
C MET A 714 6.57 -21.24 4.69
N GLY A 715 5.99 -20.04 4.77
CA GLY A 715 5.52 -19.27 3.62
C GLY A 715 4.00 -19.40 3.44
N LEU A 716 3.43 -18.51 2.62
CA LEU A 716 2.02 -18.47 2.28
C LEU A 716 1.88 -18.41 0.76
N ALA A 717 0.97 -19.20 0.19
CA ALA A 717 0.65 -19.18 -1.24
C ALA A 717 -0.86 -19.16 -1.47
N GLY A 718 -1.29 -18.64 -2.61
CA GLY A 718 -2.70 -18.61 -3.00
C GLY A 718 -3.10 -19.93 -3.63
N GLY A 719 -4.25 -20.49 -3.26
CA GLY A 719 -4.77 -21.72 -3.86
C GLY A 719 -5.99 -21.44 -4.72
N LEU A 720 -5.95 -21.84 -5.98
CA LEU A 720 -7.11 -21.94 -6.88
C LEU A 720 -7.38 -23.41 -7.20
N TRP A 721 -8.56 -23.91 -6.87
CA TRP A 721 -9.01 -25.25 -7.25
C TRP A 721 -10.04 -25.19 -8.36
N VAL A 722 -9.93 -26.09 -9.35
CA VAL A 722 -10.93 -26.27 -10.41
C VAL A 722 -11.27 -27.75 -10.59
N GLU A 723 -12.56 -28.11 -10.54
CA GLU A 723 -13.08 -29.49 -10.59
C GLU A 723 -12.59 -30.27 -11.82
N GLY A 724 -11.63 -31.19 -11.63
CA GLY A 724 -11.06 -32.01 -12.72
C GLY A 724 -9.77 -31.48 -13.33
N ILE A 725 -9.27 -30.32 -12.89
CA ILE A 725 -7.89 -29.86 -13.12
C ILE A 725 -7.06 -30.14 -11.85
N GLY A 726 -7.58 -29.73 -10.68
CA GLY A 726 -6.90 -29.87 -9.39
C GLY A 726 -6.69 -28.52 -8.71
N TRP A 727 -5.78 -28.48 -7.73
CA TRP A 727 -5.26 -27.25 -7.15
C TRP A 727 -4.11 -26.71 -8.01
N MET A 728 -4.02 -25.38 -8.11
CA MET A 728 -2.94 -24.63 -8.73
C MET A 728 -2.54 -23.49 -7.79
N GLU A 729 -1.27 -23.13 -7.73
CA GLU A 729 -0.84 -21.90 -7.06
C GLU A 729 -1.37 -20.69 -7.85
N PHE A 730 -1.95 -19.72 -7.17
CA PHE A 730 -2.77 -18.70 -7.83
C PHE A 730 -1.95 -17.59 -8.50
N ALA A 731 -0.76 -17.26 -7.99
CA ALA A 731 0.16 -16.35 -8.68
C ALA A 731 0.82 -17.02 -9.89
N ASP A 732 1.20 -18.30 -9.81
CA ASP A 732 1.68 -19.08 -10.96
C ASP A 732 0.61 -19.25 -12.04
N PHE A 733 -0.65 -19.50 -11.65
CA PHE A 733 -1.78 -19.50 -12.58
C PHE A 733 -1.91 -18.15 -13.29
N LEU A 734 -1.86 -17.02 -12.56
CA LEU A 734 -1.93 -15.69 -13.16
C LEU A 734 -0.74 -15.39 -14.09
N LYS A 735 0.48 -15.74 -13.68
CA LYS A 735 1.72 -15.66 -14.49
C LYS A 735 1.56 -16.42 -15.81
N LYS A 736 1.14 -17.69 -15.76
CA LYS A 736 0.91 -18.54 -16.95
C LYS A 736 -0.21 -18.01 -17.86
N GLN A 737 -1.11 -17.19 -17.34
CA GLN A 737 -2.17 -16.54 -18.11
C GLN A 737 -1.73 -15.21 -18.74
N GLY A 738 -0.48 -14.78 -18.51
CA GLY A 738 0.10 -13.53 -19.02
C GLY A 738 -0.25 -12.30 -18.19
N VAL A 739 -0.69 -12.47 -16.94
CA VAL A 739 -1.06 -11.37 -16.03
C VAL A 739 0.19 -10.82 -15.35
N VAL A 740 1.02 -10.14 -16.14
CA VAL A 740 2.30 -9.57 -15.68
C VAL A 740 2.12 -8.51 -14.60
N GLU A 741 0.94 -7.90 -14.53
CA GLU A 741 0.62 -6.81 -13.61
C GLU A 741 0.70 -7.21 -12.13
N MET A 742 0.62 -8.51 -11.85
CA MET A 742 0.65 -9.06 -10.50
C MET A 742 1.98 -9.74 -10.14
N ASN A 743 2.97 -9.74 -11.04
CA ASN A 743 4.30 -10.35 -10.82
C ASN A 743 5.00 -9.84 -9.54
N SER A 744 4.77 -8.57 -9.18
CA SER A 744 5.37 -7.90 -8.02
C SER A 744 4.55 -8.03 -6.71
N LEU A 745 3.32 -8.55 -6.78
CA LEU A 745 2.37 -8.57 -5.67
C LEU A 745 2.14 -10.01 -5.18
N PRO A 746 2.36 -10.32 -3.88
CA PRO A 746 2.16 -11.68 -3.39
C PRO A 746 0.66 -12.00 -3.26
N ILE A 747 0.10 -12.71 -4.25
CA ILE A 747 -1.33 -13.10 -4.35
C ILE A 747 -1.69 -14.26 -3.40
N ASN A 748 -1.09 -14.24 -2.20
CA ASN A 748 -1.11 -15.33 -1.23
C ASN A 748 -2.38 -15.41 -0.38
N ASN A 749 -3.40 -14.61 -0.69
CA ASN A 749 -4.59 -14.46 0.15
C ASN A 749 -5.85 -14.05 -0.64
N PRO A 750 -6.34 -14.90 -1.58
CA PRO A 750 -7.73 -14.84 -2.03
C PRO A 750 -8.68 -15.08 -0.84
N ILE A 751 -9.87 -14.48 -0.85
CA ILE A 751 -10.79 -14.48 0.31
C ILE A 751 -12.24 -14.86 -0.06
N SER A 752 -12.82 -14.29 -1.12
CA SER A 752 -14.22 -14.53 -1.50
C SER A 752 -14.38 -14.59 -3.03
N ILE A 753 -15.33 -15.40 -3.51
CA ILE A 753 -15.52 -15.73 -4.94
C ILE A 753 -16.99 -15.65 -5.36
N SER A 754 -17.25 -15.25 -6.61
CA SER A 754 -18.59 -15.14 -7.17
C SER A 754 -19.28 -16.50 -7.38
N ALA A 755 -20.61 -16.48 -7.52
CA ALA A 755 -21.46 -17.65 -7.77
C ALA A 755 -20.98 -18.49 -8.96
N SER A 756 -20.52 -17.84 -10.02
CA SER A 756 -20.01 -18.44 -11.26
C SER A 756 -18.55 -18.91 -11.16
N GLY A 757 -17.84 -18.57 -10.09
CA GLY A 757 -16.39 -18.79 -9.97
C GLY A 757 -15.53 -17.83 -10.79
N THR A 758 -16.14 -16.80 -11.40
CA THR A 758 -15.51 -15.91 -12.41
C THR A 758 -14.94 -14.63 -11.83
N GLU A 759 -15.28 -14.23 -10.60
CA GLU A 759 -14.68 -13.09 -9.93
C GLU A 759 -14.15 -13.50 -8.57
N ILE A 760 -12.90 -13.14 -8.26
CA ILE A 760 -12.25 -13.40 -6.97
C ILE A 760 -11.83 -12.06 -6.37
N VAL A 761 -12.04 -11.86 -5.08
CA VAL A 761 -11.37 -10.81 -4.31
C VAL A 761 -10.46 -11.39 -3.24
N GLY A 762 -9.41 -10.64 -2.95
CA GLY A 762 -8.45 -10.96 -1.91
C GLY A 762 -7.66 -9.72 -1.50
N GLY A 763 -6.52 -9.97 -0.86
CA GLY A 763 -5.60 -8.92 -0.45
C GLY A 763 -4.19 -9.47 -0.24
N LEU A 764 -3.36 -8.72 0.47
CA LEU A 764 -2.05 -9.18 0.91
C LEU A 764 -2.12 -9.65 2.36
N ALA A 765 -1.59 -10.84 2.66
CA ALA A 765 -1.68 -11.42 4.00
C ALA A 765 -1.01 -10.53 5.08
N GLY A 766 -1.84 -9.80 5.85
CA GLY A 766 -1.40 -8.93 6.95
C GLY A 766 -1.24 -7.45 6.60
N ILE A 767 -1.46 -7.03 5.35
CA ILE A 767 -1.30 -5.64 4.89
C ILE A 767 -2.65 -5.10 4.38
N GLN A 768 -3.00 -3.85 4.71
CA GLN A 768 -4.23 -3.18 4.25
C GLN A 768 -4.16 -2.84 2.74
N TYR A 769 -4.34 -3.84 1.90
CA TYR A 769 -4.45 -3.72 0.45
C TYR A 769 -5.33 -4.87 -0.07
N SER A 770 -6.33 -4.53 -0.88
CA SER A 770 -7.26 -5.49 -1.50
C SER A 770 -7.33 -5.34 -3.02
N TRP A 771 -7.54 -6.45 -3.70
CA TRP A 771 -7.58 -6.58 -5.16
C TRP A 771 -8.79 -7.42 -5.62
N LYS A 772 -9.16 -7.27 -6.89
CA LYS A 772 -10.19 -8.07 -7.59
C LYS A 772 -9.59 -8.65 -8.87
N VAL A 773 -9.87 -9.92 -9.14
CA VAL A 773 -9.53 -10.63 -10.37
C VAL A 773 -10.82 -11.02 -11.08
N ASP A 774 -10.97 -10.64 -12.35
CA ASP A 774 -12.03 -11.09 -13.25
C ASP A 774 -11.46 -12.18 -14.18
N LEU A 775 -11.98 -13.40 -14.06
CA LEU A 775 -11.50 -14.63 -14.69
C LEU A 775 -12.34 -15.08 -15.91
N ASP A 776 -13.38 -14.33 -16.32
CA ASP A 776 -14.36 -14.72 -17.35
C ASP A 776 -13.77 -15.45 -18.57
N GLN A 777 -12.56 -15.04 -19.00
CA GLN A 777 -11.79 -15.67 -20.05
C GLN A 777 -10.38 -16.07 -19.55
N ALA A 778 -10.01 -17.32 -19.80
CA ALA A 778 -8.67 -17.86 -19.60
C ALA A 778 -8.04 -18.27 -20.95
N TYR A 779 -6.78 -18.66 -20.92
CA TYR A 779 -6.03 -19.21 -22.05
C TYR A 779 -5.56 -20.65 -21.75
N VAL A 780 -5.45 -21.43 -22.81
CA VAL A 780 -4.83 -22.77 -22.83
C VAL A 780 -3.83 -22.87 -23.97
N CYS A 781 -2.85 -23.76 -23.82
CA CYS A 781 -1.89 -24.09 -24.86
C CYS A 781 -2.28 -25.42 -25.52
N THR A 782 -2.62 -25.38 -26.82
CA THR A 782 -2.98 -26.54 -27.63
C THR A 782 -1.98 -26.66 -28.79
N ASP A 783 -1.19 -27.74 -28.86
CA ASP A 783 -0.17 -27.97 -29.90
C ASP A 783 0.80 -26.79 -30.14
N GLY A 784 1.10 -25.99 -29.11
CA GLY A 784 1.94 -24.78 -29.20
C GLY A 784 1.21 -23.52 -29.68
N VAL A 785 -0.13 -23.51 -29.66
CA VAL A 785 -0.98 -22.34 -29.96
C VAL A 785 -1.77 -21.91 -28.72
N SER A 786 -1.70 -20.63 -28.37
CA SER A 786 -2.46 -20.03 -27.26
C SER A 786 -3.92 -19.76 -27.67
N GLU A 787 -4.85 -20.56 -27.14
CA GLU A 787 -6.28 -20.48 -27.42
C GLU A 787 -7.06 -19.86 -26.25
N GLN A 788 -8.03 -18.98 -26.53
CA GLN A 788 -8.85 -18.33 -25.51
C GLN A 788 -10.13 -19.15 -25.21
N VAL A 789 -10.39 -19.42 -23.93
CA VAL A 789 -11.50 -20.25 -23.44
C VAL A 789 -12.27 -19.55 -22.30
N GLY A 790 -13.55 -19.92 -22.10
CA GLY A 790 -14.35 -19.39 -20.99
C GLY A 790 -14.06 -20.12 -19.66
N PHE A 791 -13.98 -19.38 -18.55
CA PHE A 791 -13.76 -19.94 -17.22
C PHE A 791 -15.08 -20.25 -16.48
N PRO A 792 -15.13 -21.25 -15.59
CA PRO A 792 -14.23 -22.40 -15.51
C PRO A 792 -14.53 -23.47 -16.58
N GLY A 793 -15.69 -23.40 -17.24
CA GLY A 793 -16.23 -24.48 -18.08
C GLY A 793 -15.34 -24.88 -19.26
N GLY A 794 -15.04 -23.92 -20.14
CA GLY A 794 -14.22 -24.15 -21.34
C GLY A 794 -12.77 -24.51 -21.01
N LEU A 795 -12.20 -23.92 -19.95
CA LEU A 795 -10.89 -24.31 -19.43
C LEU A 795 -10.84 -25.80 -19.09
N ARG A 796 -11.85 -26.30 -18.37
CA ARG A 796 -11.94 -27.73 -17.99
C ARG A 796 -12.14 -28.64 -19.20
N GLU A 797 -12.95 -28.22 -20.17
CA GLU A 797 -13.19 -28.99 -21.39
C GLU A 797 -11.92 -29.09 -22.26
N ALA A 798 -11.15 -28.01 -22.38
CA ALA A 798 -9.88 -28.01 -23.11
C ALA A 798 -8.78 -28.82 -22.40
N VAL A 799 -8.62 -28.69 -21.08
CA VAL A 799 -7.66 -29.50 -20.32
C VAL A 799 -8.03 -30.99 -20.36
N ALA A 800 -9.32 -31.32 -20.30
CA ALA A 800 -9.79 -32.70 -20.49
C ALA A 800 -9.59 -33.24 -21.93
N ALA A 801 -9.40 -32.36 -22.91
CA ALA A 801 -9.01 -32.71 -24.28
C ALA A 801 -7.49 -32.82 -24.47
N GLY A 802 -6.69 -32.38 -23.49
CA GLY A 802 -5.21 -32.49 -23.48
C GLY A 802 -4.46 -31.16 -23.60
N ALA A 803 -5.13 -30.00 -23.55
CA ALA A 803 -4.47 -28.70 -23.56
C ALA A 803 -3.88 -28.33 -22.18
N GLU A 804 -2.80 -27.55 -22.16
CA GLU A 804 -2.15 -27.11 -20.92
C GLU A 804 -2.70 -25.76 -20.42
N VAL A 805 -2.68 -25.53 -19.10
CA VAL A 805 -3.26 -24.31 -18.49
C VAL A 805 -2.29 -23.14 -18.58
N GLY A 806 -2.54 -22.23 -19.53
CA GLY A 806 -1.72 -21.03 -19.74
C GLY A 806 -1.69 -20.59 -21.20
N ARG A 807 -1.03 -19.47 -21.44
CA ARG A 807 -0.52 -19.06 -22.74
C ARG A 807 0.77 -19.85 -23.00
N CYS A 808 0.93 -20.45 -24.18
CA CYS A 808 2.14 -21.20 -24.56
C CYS A 808 3.43 -20.40 -24.34
N GLU A 809 3.37 -19.08 -24.51
CA GLU A 809 4.50 -18.16 -24.38
C GLU A 809 4.91 -17.89 -22.91
N PHE A 810 4.10 -18.35 -21.95
CA PHE A 810 4.31 -18.21 -20.49
C PHE A 810 4.41 -19.58 -19.78
N LEU A 811 4.41 -20.69 -20.53
CA LEU A 811 4.77 -22.02 -20.03
C LEU A 811 6.29 -22.21 -20.11
N GLU A 812 6.86 -23.00 -19.20
CA GLU A 812 8.31 -23.30 -19.24
C GLU A 812 8.60 -24.40 -20.30
N PRO A 813 9.65 -24.26 -21.12
CA PRO A 813 9.96 -25.13 -22.27
C PRO A 813 10.75 -26.42 -21.94
#